data_AF-A0AAR5QEZ3-F1
#
_entry.id   AF-A0AAR5QEZ3-F1
#
_cell.length_a   1.000
_cell.length_b   1.000
_cell.length_c   1.000
_cell.angle_alpha   90.00
_cell.angle_beta   90.00
_cell.angle_gamma   90.00
#
_symmetry.space_group_name_H-M   'P 1'
#
loop_
_entity.id
_entity.type
_entity.pdbx_description
1 polymer ?
#
loop_
_entity_poly.entity_id
_entity_poly.type
_entity_poly.pdbx_seq_one_letter_code
_entity_poly.pdbx_strand_id
1 'polypeptide(L)'
;MRRRCRSISKLLNAPHAKEQLPRSANCLSCIHPGRRQYSNKPICPPNQQKKERETGGGGGKFLFTIGAITLAGGATLAYAKYDADFRKTLTTYLPFTEPVLDSVDSLSPAALYESTKKSILSSFSGGDDTKQLPGNQDPIPEPKEYKAPPPILPALEKEVKQHEEIYSEIRIEKTDKDCHCESEVDIAGAPKPQLGPTNTKSLADLEQKICKSAEDAVNAYNKAVHVLLSYNRDIEYIIDEAVNEIKPEIWDSIRDKTRQKNECIRRAQEKADEATKDVNRLKELISSPDFDAPDNTKVIIRNNISKVQDDVETAKRALASELKHGNVTEKYWDKVEKARKNFSEELEILFPNVDISKKRLSVDHEDLDLFILHVYANVLFYQKELAKMETMLQSRVDHAVEEAKRGGLEPLTVAQICEAVEQEKRRLTACFQQQVLKLRKEAEQELCQQLKRQSQAFNDHLAEAIKMREIEIERLLSRKFDELLEEERCRFKMQISAMVGRLRGLDEGIKARNDADASSKQAQVLWSACQSLLRAIRTGCPGIAWKDQIRPLEPEINAVVRSAAPNDELVSVVINGIPKEAKERGVFPEDALRERFFKVEKVARTVDLVPSEGAPLPVHVLSYIQSLLLIKSPSPIPQAELNDEKVDFSELNTNEILQRARYWLDRGDFAQALKYMNLLKGAPRCVARQWMNETRILLETQQAATTLMAHAASSGLMYL
;
A
#
# COMPACT_ATOMS: atom_id res chain seq x y z
N MET A 1 2.81 44.97 35.67
CA MET A 1 2.45 45.28 37.09
C MET A 1 2.67 43.99 37.91
N ARG A 2 3.30 43.98 39.10
CA ARG A 2 2.71 44.24 40.45
C ARG A 2 1.39 43.47 40.66
N ARG A 3 1.18 42.60 41.67
CA ARG A 3 1.91 42.23 42.93
C ARG A 3 1.57 40.75 43.31
N ARG A 4 2.50 39.95 43.90
CA ARG A 4 2.56 39.44 45.32
C ARG A 4 1.28 38.74 45.85
N CYS A 5 1.30 37.67 46.66
CA CYS A 5 2.30 37.02 47.55
C CYS A 5 2.33 35.47 47.32
N ARG A 6 3.39 34.68 47.60
CA ARG A 6 4.00 34.25 48.90
C ARG A 6 3.00 33.62 49.89
N SER A 7 3.32 32.58 50.68
CA SER A 7 4.45 31.61 50.73
C SER A 7 4.22 30.65 51.92
N ILE A 8 4.67 29.39 51.86
CA ILE A 8 5.12 28.57 53.01
C ILE A 8 5.94 27.38 52.48
N SER A 9 6.88 26.84 53.28
CA SER A 9 7.77 25.76 52.85
C SER A 9 8.41 24.98 54.02
N LYS A 10 8.77 23.70 53.74
CA LYS A 10 9.72 22.82 54.44
C LYS A 10 9.24 22.08 55.70
N LEU A 11 10.04 21.03 56.00
CA LEU A 11 10.18 20.24 57.23
C LEU A 11 9.17 19.07 57.42
N LEU A 12 9.55 17.86 57.86
CA LEU A 12 10.89 17.25 58.09
C LEU A 12 10.81 15.70 58.16
N ASN A 13 11.91 15.03 57.79
CA ASN A 13 12.38 13.67 58.20
C ASN A 13 11.57 12.37 57.93
N ALA A 14 12.34 11.29 57.76
CA ALA A 14 11.93 9.88 57.80
C ALA A 14 12.32 9.24 59.17
N PRO A 15 12.19 7.91 59.38
CA PRO A 15 13.37 7.07 59.12
C PRO A 15 13.10 5.61 58.65
N HIS A 16 14.22 4.92 58.39
CA HIS A 16 14.42 3.49 58.07
C HIS A 16 13.51 2.44 58.73
N ALA A 17 13.30 1.35 57.98
CA ALA A 17 13.45 -0.01 58.50
C ALA A 17 14.76 -0.65 57.96
N LYS A 18 15.34 -1.57 58.73
CA LYS A 18 16.45 -2.46 58.34
C LYS A 18 16.09 -3.87 58.78
N GLU A 19 16.48 -4.88 58.01
CA GLU A 19 16.43 -6.29 58.43
C GLU A 19 17.73 -7.00 58.04
N GLN A 20 18.12 -8.06 58.75
CA GLN A 20 19.50 -8.58 58.74
C GLN A 20 19.60 -10.10 58.72
N LEU A 21 20.35 -10.62 57.74
CA LEU A 21 21.07 -11.91 57.77
C LEU A 21 20.21 -13.20 57.86
N PRO A 22 20.77 -14.43 57.71
CA PRO A 22 22.19 -14.80 57.64
C PRO A 22 22.64 -15.55 56.37
N ARG A 23 23.90 -16.04 56.42
CA ARG A 23 24.66 -16.69 55.34
C ARG A 23 24.32 -18.18 55.17
N SER A 24 24.53 -18.70 53.95
CA SER A 24 25.14 -20.02 53.73
C SER A 24 26.02 -19.95 52.45
N ALA A 25 26.84 -20.97 52.18
CA ALA A 25 27.80 -20.97 51.07
C ALA A 25 28.11 -22.37 50.51
N ASN A 26 28.69 -22.37 49.30
CA ASN A 26 29.42 -23.45 48.60
C ASN A 26 28.67 -24.52 47.77
N CYS A 27 29.41 -25.00 46.76
CA CYS A 27 29.28 -26.26 46.00
C CYS A 27 28.26 -26.39 44.84
N LEU A 28 28.68 -25.87 43.69
CA LEU A 28 28.96 -26.64 42.45
C LEU A 28 28.05 -27.84 42.09
N SER A 29 27.31 -27.73 40.97
CA SER A 29 26.99 -28.85 40.08
C SER A 29 26.81 -28.37 38.63
N CYS A 30 27.40 -29.06 37.66
CA CYS A 30 27.45 -28.64 36.24
C CYS A 30 26.14 -28.98 35.47
N ILE A 31 25.62 -28.04 34.67
CA ILE A 31 24.61 -28.30 33.63
C ILE A 31 24.95 -27.52 32.36
N HIS A 32 24.83 -28.17 31.19
CA HIS A 32 25.13 -27.58 29.88
C HIS A 32 24.08 -26.55 29.40
N PRO A 33 24.46 -25.52 28.62
CA PRO A 33 23.51 -24.64 27.95
C PRO A 33 22.81 -25.38 26.78
N GLY A 34 21.55 -25.75 26.97
CA GLY A 34 20.72 -26.42 25.97
C GLY A 34 20.38 -25.53 24.77
N ARG A 35 21.16 -25.65 23.68
CA ARG A 35 21.02 -24.88 22.43
C ARG A 35 19.74 -25.22 21.66
N ARG A 36 18.61 -24.58 21.99
CA ARG A 36 17.36 -24.69 21.20
C ARG A 36 17.53 -24.02 19.83
N GLN A 37 17.91 -24.80 18.83
CA GLN A 37 17.88 -24.40 17.42
C GLN A 37 16.43 -24.34 16.94
N TYR A 38 16.02 -23.20 16.37
CA TYR A 38 14.77 -23.13 15.62
C TYR A 38 14.94 -23.88 14.29
N SER A 39 14.02 -24.81 14.00
CA SER A 39 14.04 -25.58 12.76
C SER A 39 13.49 -24.73 11.61
N ASN A 40 14.37 -24.28 10.72
CA ASN A 40 13.95 -23.77 9.42
C ASN A 40 13.27 -24.91 8.64
N LYS A 41 12.01 -24.72 8.25
CA LYS A 41 11.33 -25.51 7.23
C LYS A 41 10.94 -24.57 6.07
N PRO A 42 11.29 -24.88 4.82
CA PRO A 42 10.85 -24.09 3.67
C PRO A 42 9.34 -24.28 3.45
N ILE A 43 8.68 -23.22 3.00
CA ILE A 43 7.27 -23.27 2.56
C ILE A 43 7.26 -23.55 1.06
N CYS A 44 6.62 -24.65 0.67
CA CYS A 44 6.34 -25.01 -0.73
C CYS A 44 4.84 -25.36 -0.87
N PRO A 45 4.26 -25.26 -2.08
CA PRO A 45 2.82 -25.10 -2.24
C PRO A 45 2.00 -26.37 -2.02
N PRO A 46 0.69 -26.25 -1.69
CA PRO A 46 -0.21 -27.39 -1.64
C PRO A 46 -0.43 -27.98 -3.03
N ASN A 47 -0.28 -29.29 -3.16
CA ASN A 47 -0.75 -30.04 -4.32
C ASN A 47 -1.75 -31.13 -3.86
N GLN A 48 -2.58 -31.56 -4.80
CA GLN A 48 -3.73 -32.44 -4.60
C GLN A 48 -3.31 -33.82 -4.07
N GLN A 49 -4.16 -34.43 -3.23
CA GLN A 49 -4.15 -35.88 -3.03
C GLN A 49 -5.56 -36.46 -3.23
N LYS A 50 -5.58 -37.64 -3.85
CA LYS A 50 -6.80 -38.40 -4.18
C LYS A 50 -7.16 -39.33 -3.01
N LYS A 51 -8.40 -39.80 -3.03
CA LYS A 51 -8.96 -40.73 -2.03
C LYS A 51 -8.15 -42.02 -1.89
N GLU A 52 -8.16 -42.58 -0.69
CA GLU A 52 -8.39 -44.02 -0.53
C GLU A 52 -9.40 -44.25 0.62
N ARG A 53 -9.82 -45.50 0.86
CA ARG A 53 -10.98 -45.88 1.69
C ARG A 53 -10.57 -46.83 2.84
N GLU A 54 -11.57 -47.17 3.66
CA GLU A 54 -11.70 -48.37 4.52
C GLU A 54 -11.47 -48.19 6.03
N THR A 55 -12.21 -48.87 6.93
CA THR A 55 -13.57 -49.49 6.84
C THR A 55 -14.22 -49.56 8.24
N GLY A 56 -15.56 -49.64 8.29
CA GLY A 56 -16.33 -49.95 9.50
C GLY A 56 -16.63 -48.76 10.44
N GLY A 57 -17.77 -48.71 11.14
CA GLY A 57 -18.96 -49.58 11.04
C GLY A 57 -19.93 -49.33 12.20
N GLY A 58 -21.22 -49.09 11.92
CA GLY A 58 -22.24 -48.85 12.96
C GLY A 58 -23.55 -48.32 12.39
N GLY A 59 -24.68 -48.95 12.74
CA GLY A 59 -25.97 -48.73 12.09
C GLY A 59 -26.55 -47.32 12.21
N GLY A 60 -26.96 -46.76 11.06
CA GLY A 60 -27.81 -45.58 10.94
C GLY A 60 -28.71 -45.73 9.72
N LYS A 61 -29.99 -46.06 9.92
CA LYS A 61 -30.96 -46.29 8.84
C LYS A 61 -31.82 -45.05 8.56
N PHE A 62 -32.26 -44.98 7.30
CA PHE A 62 -33.47 -44.30 6.80
C PHE A 62 -33.45 -42.81 6.40
N LEU A 63 -34.16 -42.56 5.30
CA LEU A 63 -34.73 -41.29 4.79
C LEU A 63 -33.79 -40.16 4.33
N PHE A 64 -33.54 -40.06 3.01
CA PHE A 64 -33.62 -38.81 2.21
C PHE A 64 -33.36 -39.04 0.69
N THR A 65 -34.13 -39.91 0.01
CA THR A 65 -33.85 -40.34 -1.39
C THR A 65 -35.07 -40.44 -2.32
N ILE A 66 -36.13 -39.63 -2.12
CA ILE A 66 -37.36 -39.67 -2.96
C ILE A 66 -37.63 -38.33 -3.70
N GLY A 67 -36.91 -37.25 -3.39
CA GLY A 67 -37.26 -35.90 -3.85
C GLY A 67 -36.84 -35.47 -5.27
N ALA A 68 -36.04 -36.24 -6.01
CA ALA A 68 -35.24 -35.70 -7.13
C ALA A 68 -35.61 -36.14 -8.56
N ILE A 69 -36.50 -37.13 -8.75
CA ILE A 69 -36.69 -37.80 -10.06
C ILE A 69 -37.97 -37.35 -10.81
N THR A 70 -38.92 -36.72 -10.13
CA THR A 70 -40.29 -36.49 -10.64
C THR A 70 -40.47 -35.30 -11.61
N LEU A 71 -39.41 -34.52 -11.93
CA LEU A 71 -39.53 -33.26 -12.68
C LEU A 71 -38.80 -33.20 -14.05
N ALA A 72 -38.20 -34.31 -14.52
CA ALA A 72 -37.32 -34.31 -15.70
C ALA A 72 -37.72 -35.30 -16.82
N GLY A 73 -39.02 -35.61 -16.96
CA GLY A 73 -39.57 -36.71 -17.77
C GLY A 73 -39.36 -36.67 -19.31
N GLY A 74 -38.57 -35.72 -19.85
CA GLY A 74 -38.11 -35.73 -21.23
C GLY A 74 -36.61 -36.02 -21.34
N ALA A 75 -35.79 -35.27 -20.59
CA ALA A 75 -34.33 -35.45 -20.57
C ALA A 75 -33.91 -36.83 -20.04
N THR A 76 -34.63 -37.38 -19.07
CA THR A 76 -34.37 -38.73 -18.52
C THR A 76 -34.60 -39.84 -19.55
N LEU A 77 -35.61 -39.70 -20.43
CA LEU A 77 -35.86 -40.64 -21.53
C LEU A 77 -34.78 -40.54 -22.61
N ALA A 78 -34.37 -39.31 -22.97
CA ALA A 78 -33.29 -39.09 -23.93
C ALA A 78 -31.93 -39.63 -23.42
N TYR A 79 -31.62 -39.46 -22.13
CA TYR A 79 -30.39 -39.99 -21.53
C TYR A 79 -30.39 -41.53 -21.47
N ALA A 80 -31.55 -42.15 -21.20
CA ALA A 80 -31.74 -43.60 -21.27
C ALA A 80 -31.60 -44.22 -22.67
N LYS A 81 -31.44 -43.41 -23.73
CA LYS A 81 -31.04 -43.89 -25.06
C LYS A 81 -29.51 -44.01 -25.22
N TYR A 82 -28.73 -43.21 -24.48
CA TYR A 82 -27.26 -43.19 -24.59
C TYR A 82 -26.55 -44.10 -23.59
N ASP A 83 -27.12 -44.30 -22.39
CA ASP A 83 -26.56 -45.19 -21.36
C ASP A 83 -27.48 -46.41 -21.13
N ALA A 84 -26.96 -47.58 -21.48
CA ALA A 84 -27.66 -48.87 -21.36
C ALA A 84 -27.81 -49.35 -19.90
N ASP A 85 -26.94 -48.93 -18.98
CA ASP A 85 -27.08 -49.26 -17.56
C ASP A 85 -27.99 -48.26 -16.84
N PHE A 86 -28.02 -47.00 -17.27
CA PHE A 86 -29.11 -46.08 -16.90
C PHE A 86 -30.47 -46.56 -17.43
N ARG A 87 -30.56 -47.07 -18.67
CA ARG A 87 -31.80 -47.67 -19.22
C ARG A 87 -32.32 -48.80 -18.32
N LYS A 88 -31.47 -49.77 -17.97
CA LYS A 88 -31.83 -50.87 -17.04
C LYS A 88 -32.24 -50.34 -15.67
N THR A 89 -31.54 -49.33 -15.15
CA THR A 89 -31.86 -48.72 -13.85
C THR A 89 -33.25 -48.08 -13.89
N LEU A 90 -33.57 -47.34 -14.95
CA LEU A 90 -34.86 -46.69 -15.13
C LEU A 90 -36.00 -47.71 -15.25
N THR A 91 -35.85 -48.76 -16.06
CA THR A 91 -36.88 -49.79 -16.24
C THR A 91 -37.05 -50.67 -14.99
N THR A 92 -35.99 -50.89 -14.20
CA THR A 92 -36.06 -51.61 -12.92
C THR A 92 -36.91 -50.87 -11.88
N TYR A 93 -36.86 -49.53 -11.85
CA TYR A 93 -37.66 -48.73 -10.92
C TYR A 93 -39.03 -48.29 -11.48
N LEU A 94 -39.20 -48.21 -12.81
CA LEU A 94 -40.44 -47.81 -13.49
C LEU A 94 -40.71 -48.75 -14.69
N PRO A 95 -41.23 -49.98 -14.48
CA PRO A 95 -41.33 -51.00 -15.53
C PRO A 95 -42.29 -50.66 -16.67
N PHE A 96 -43.14 -49.65 -16.54
CA PHE A 96 -44.03 -49.18 -17.61
C PHE A 96 -43.33 -48.33 -18.68
N THR A 97 -42.04 -48.00 -18.53
CA THR A 97 -41.33 -47.12 -19.48
C THR A 97 -40.80 -47.81 -20.73
N GLU A 98 -40.68 -49.15 -20.76
CA GLU A 98 -40.13 -49.87 -21.92
C GLU A 98 -40.87 -49.60 -23.25
N PRO A 99 -42.22 -49.71 -23.34
CA PRO A 99 -42.92 -49.48 -24.60
C PRO A 99 -42.78 -48.03 -25.11
N VAL A 100 -42.57 -47.08 -24.19
CA VAL A 100 -42.40 -45.66 -24.51
C VAL A 100 -41.01 -45.39 -25.07
N LEU A 101 -39.96 -46.00 -24.50
CA LEU A 101 -38.58 -45.82 -24.93
C LEU A 101 -38.35 -46.30 -26.37
N ASP A 102 -38.92 -47.43 -26.75
CA ASP A 102 -38.74 -48.00 -28.11
C ASP A 102 -39.64 -47.32 -29.17
N SER A 103 -40.63 -46.51 -28.76
CA SER A 103 -41.50 -45.76 -29.69
C SER A 103 -40.90 -44.43 -30.18
N VAL A 104 -39.85 -43.92 -29.52
CA VAL A 104 -39.31 -42.56 -29.71
C VAL A 104 -38.48 -42.40 -31.00
N ASP A 105 -38.05 -43.49 -31.64
CA ASP A 105 -37.14 -43.45 -32.80
C ASP A 105 -37.76 -42.96 -34.12
N SER A 106 -39.06 -42.65 -34.13
CA SER A 106 -39.80 -42.27 -35.35
C SER A 106 -39.97 -40.77 -35.59
N LEU A 107 -39.79 -39.89 -34.59
CA LEU A 107 -40.09 -38.45 -34.71
C LEU A 107 -38.86 -37.63 -35.12
N SER A 108 -38.70 -37.39 -36.43
CA SER A 108 -37.75 -36.40 -36.97
C SER A 108 -38.35 -34.98 -36.93
N PRO A 109 -37.80 -34.02 -36.16
CA PRO A 109 -38.39 -32.68 -36.02
C PRO A 109 -38.50 -31.91 -37.33
N ALA A 110 -37.57 -32.10 -38.27
CA ALA A 110 -37.59 -31.43 -39.56
C ALA A 110 -38.76 -31.90 -40.45
N ALA A 111 -39.16 -33.17 -40.35
CA ALA A 111 -40.30 -33.70 -41.10
C ALA A 111 -41.64 -33.19 -40.55
N LEU A 112 -41.74 -33.03 -39.22
CA LEU A 112 -42.92 -32.48 -38.55
C LEU A 112 -43.11 -30.99 -38.86
N TYR A 113 -42.02 -30.21 -38.87
CA TYR A 113 -42.05 -28.79 -39.27
C TYR A 113 -42.54 -28.60 -40.72
N GLU A 114 -42.00 -29.35 -41.67
CA GLU A 114 -42.44 -29.30 -43.07
C GLU A 114 -43.89 -29.80 -43.27
N SER A 115 -44.31 -30.81 -42.52
CA SER A 115 -45.68 -31.35 -42.56
C SER A 115 -46.71 -30.35 -42.01
N THR A 116 -46.45 -29.79 -40.82
CA THR A 116 -47.33 -28.79 -40.20
C THR A 116 -47.37 -27.49 -40.98
N LYS A 117 -46.23 -27.01 -41.51
CA LYS A 117 -46.18 -25.85 -42.42
C LYS A 117 -47.14 -26.01 -43.60
N LYS A 118 -47.07 -27.14 -44.31
CA LYS A 118 -47.94 -27.42 -45.47
C LYS A 118 -49.41 -27.60 -45.08
N SER A 119 -49.69 -28.30 -43.98
CA SER A 119 -51.06 -28.52 -43.49
C SER A 119 -51.74 -27.25 -43.00
N ILE A 120 -51.02 -26.33 -42.36
CA ILE A 120 -51.55 -25.04 -41.90
C ILE A 120 -51.79 -24.09 -43.07
N LEU A 121 -50.85 -24.00 -44.02
CA LEU A 121 -51.02 -23.18 -45.23
C LEU A 121 -52.23 -23.65 -46.06
N SER A 122 -52.31 -24.94 -46.40
CA SER A 122 -53.44 -25.50 -47.16
C SER A 122 -54.80 -25.38 -46.46
N SER A 123 -54.83 -25.32 -45.13
CA SER A 123 -56.06 -25.08 -44.36
C SER A 123 -56.52 -23.61 -44.37
N PHE A 124 -55.64 -22.66 -44.72
CA PHE A 124 -55.96 -21.23 -44.82
C PHE A 124 -56.15 -20.75 -46.26
N SER A 125 -55.42 -21.32 -47.23
CA SER A 125 -55.63 -21.09 -48.67
C SER A 125 -56.64 -22.10 -49.23
N GLY A 126 -57.94 -21.78 -49.18
CA GLY A 126 -59.00 -22.70 -49.59
C GLY A 126 -58.99 -23.04 -51.08
N GLY A 127 -58.42 -24.20 -51.45
CA GLY A 127 -58.47 -24.78 -52.79
C GLY A 127 -57.41 -25.87 -52.99
N ASP A 128 -57.85 -27.09 -53.32
CA ASP A 128 -56.96 -28.23 -53.60
C ASP A 128 -56.63 -28.30 -55.10
N ASP A 129 -55.53 -27.67 -55.51
CA ASP A 129 -54.97 -27.79 -56.87
C ASP A 129 -53.44 -27.60 -56.83
N THR A 130 -52.74 -28.49 -56.12
CA THR A 130 -51.26 -28.44 -55.97
C THR A 130 -50.55 -28.86 -57.26
N LYS A 131 -50.59 -28.01 -58.28
CA LYS A 131 -49.63 -28.04 -59.39
C LYS A 131 -48.30 -27.45 -58.93
N GLN A 132 -47.21 -28.06 -59.39
CA GLN A 132 -45.84 -27.65 -59.10
C GLN A 132 -45.65 -26.18 -59.49
N LEU A 133 -45.17 -25.32 -58.58
CA LEU A 133 -44.72 -23.98 -58.95
C LEU A 133 -43.46 -24.10 -59.84
N PRO A 134 -43.47 -23.61 -61.09
CA PRO A 134 -42.24 -23.25 -61.78
C PRO A 134 -41.69 -21.96 -61.18
N GLY A 135 -40.40 -21.71 -61.34
CA GLY A 135 -39.80 -20.44 -60.96
C GLY A 135 -40.22 -19.28 -61.85
N ASN A 136 -41.37 -18.67 -61.57
CA ASN A 136 -41.76 -17.31 -62.00
C ASN A 136 -42.73 -16.73 -60.97
N GLN A 137 -42.40 -15.57 -60.39
CA GLN A 137 -43.37 -14.79 -59.64
C GLN A 137 -44.27 -14.08 -60.64
N ASP A 138 -45.59 -14.29 -60.58
CA ASP A 138 -46.53 -13.40 -61.26
C ASP A 138 -46.28 -11.97 -60.75
N PRO A 139 -46.04 -10.99 -61.63
CA PRO A 139 -45.81 -9.61 -61.20
C PRO A 139 -47.07 -9.08 -60.51
N ILE A 140 -46.89 -8.44 -59.35
CA ILE A 140 -48.00 -7.75 -58.65
C ILE A 140 -48.65 -6.82 -59.68
N PRO A 141 -49.95 -6.97 -59.99
CA PRO A 141 -50.56 -6.22 -61.07
C PRO A 141 -50.44 -4.72 -60.84
N GLU A 142 -49.82 -4.01 -61.79
CA GLU A 142 -49.66 -2.56 -61.70
C GLU A 142 -51.04 -1.89 -61.54
N PRO A 143 -51.16 -0.81 -60.74
CA PRO A 143 -52.44 -0.17 -60.48
C PRO A 143 -53.11 0.26 -61.79
N LYS A 144 -54.19 -0.44 -62.16
CA LYS A 144 -54.97 -0.12 -63.36
C LYS A 144 -55.54 1.29 -63.20
N GLU A 145 -55.09 2.21 -64.06
CA GLU A 145 -55.59 3.58 -64.14
C GLU A 145 -57.05 3.55 -64.62
N TYR A 146 -58.00 3.67 -63.68
CA TYR A 146 -59.42 3.75 -63.98
C TYR A 146 -59.75 5.15 -64.49
N LYS A 147 -60.46 5.23 -65.61
CA LYS A 147 -61.01 6.49 -66.15
C LYS A 147 -62.52 6.42 -66.15
N ALA A 148 -63.15 7.37 -65.47
CA ALA A 148 -64.60 7.45 -65.38
C ALA A 148 -65.22 7.71 -66.77
N PRO A 149 -66.51 7.37 -66.99
CA PRO A 149 -67.20 7.69 -68.23
C PRO A 149 -67.14 9.19 -68.53
N PRO A 150 -66.98 9.61 -69.81
CA PRO A 150 -66.89 11.01 -70.15
C PRO A 150 -68.21 11.75 -69.81
N PRO A 151 -68.14 12.97 -69.25
CA PRO A 151 -69.34 13.75 -68.93
C PRO A 151 -70.10 14.10 -70.21
N ILE A 152 -71.42 14.01 -70.15
CA ILE A 152 -72.30 14.03 -71.33
C ILE A 152 -72.72 15.45 -71.71
N LEU A 153 -72.87 16.33 -70.70
CA LEU A 153 -73.31 17.71 -70.93
C LEU A 153 -72.37 18.52 -71.86
N PRO A 154 -71.02 18.40 -71.78
CA PRO A 154 -70.11 19.07 -72.71
C PRO A 154 -70.09 18.51 -74.14
N ALA A 155 -70.67 17.34 -74.39
CA ALA A 155 -70.83 16.81 -75.75
C ALA A 155 -72.01 17.48 -76.47
N LEU A 156 -73.13 17.65 -75.77
CA LEU A 156 -74.32 18.35 -76.27
C LEU A 156 -74.01 19.81 -76.66
N GLU A 157 -73.19 20.53 -75.90
CA GLU A 157 -72.76 21.91 -76.26
C GLU A 157 -71.85 21.97 -77.52
N LYS A 158 -71.34 20.85 -78.03
CA LYS A 158 -70.58 20.80 -79.29
C LYS A 158 -71.46 20.50 -80.50
N GLU A 159 -72.40 19.56 -80.39
CA GLU A 159 -73.27 19.18 -81.52
C GLU A 159 -74.20 20.33 -81.95
N VAL A 160 -74.64 21.17 -81.00
CA VAL A 160 -75.45 22.39 -81.24
C VAL A 160 -74.76 23.45 -82.12
N LYS A 161 -73.48 23.26 -82.51
CA LYS A 161 -72.73 24.18 -83.39
C LYS A 161 -72.36 23.60 -84.77
N GLN A 162 -72.79 22.39 -85.13
CA GLN A 162 -72.32 21.73 -86.35
C GLN A 162 -73.40 20.95 -87.13
N HIS A 163 -74.52 21.57 -87.47
CA HIS A 163 -75.16 21.39 -88.79
C HIS A 163 -76.05 22.60 -89.16
N GLU A 164 -76.16 22.86 -90.46
CA GLU A 164 -76.96 23.92 -91.09
C GLU A 164 -78.12 23.28 -91.86
N GLU A 165 -79.18 24.03 -92.17
CA GLU A 165 -79.98 23.70 -93.37
C GLU A 165 -80.70 24.94 -93.95
N ILE A 166 -80.73 25.01 -95.29
CA ILE A 166 -81.44 26.02 -96.07
C ILE A 166 -82.67 25.36 -96.67
N TYR A 167 -83.83 26.02 -96.62
CA TYR A 167 -84.97 25.63 -97.44
C TYR A 167 -85.45 26.80 -98.32
N SER A 168 -86.01 26.46 -99.47
CA SER A 168 -86.64 27.40 -100.41
C SER A 168 -88.05 26.92 -100.75
N GLU A 169 -88.96 27.87 -100.93
CA GLU A 169 -90.36 27.60 -101.26
C GLU A 169 -90.64 27.84 -102.75
N ILE A 170 -91.45 26.98 -103.36
CA ILE A 170 -91.79 27.03 -104.80
C ILE A 170 -93.31 26.87 -104.95
N ARG A 171 -94.00 27.85 -105.57
CA ARG A 171 -95.32 27.64 -106.19
C ARG A 171 -95.68 28.66 -107.27
N ILE A 172 -96.69 28.28 -108.08
CA ILE A 172 -97.05 28.72 -109.43
C ILE A 172 -98.60 28.60 -109.51
N GLU A 173 -99.43 29.38 -110.22
CA GLU A 173 -99.34 30.37 -111.31
C GLU A 173 -100.09 31.67 -110.87
N LYS A 174 -100.61 32.67 -111.63
CA LYS A 174 -100.88 32.98 -113.06
C LYS A 174 -100.79 34.52 -113.30
N THR A 175 -100.74 34.97 -114.56
CA THR A 175 -100.60 36.38 -115.00
C THR A 175 -101.93 37.09 -115.29
N ASP A 176 -102.10 38.37 -114.89
CA ASP A 176 -102.26 39.53 -115.80
C ASP A 176 -102.61 40.89 -115.11
N LYS A 177 -101.96 41.97 -115.59
CA LYS A 177 -102.39 43.40 -115.67
C LYS A 177 -102.52 44.33 -114.43
N ASP A 178 -101.80 45.45 -114.56
CA ASP A 178 -102.14 46.87 -114.28
C ASP A 178 -102.49 47.44 -112.86
N CYS A 179 -101.57 48.31 -112.39
CA CYS A 179 -101.80 49.67 -111.84
C CYS A 179 -102.41 49.94 -110.42
N HIS A 180 -101.51 50.22 -109.45
CA HIS A 180 -101.48 51.38 -108.52
C HIS A 180 -102.50 51.61 -107.35
N CYS A 181 -101.93 51.81 -106.14
CA CYS A 181 -102.35 52.64 -104.98
C CYS A 181 -103.41 52.22 -103.91
N GLU A 182 -103.00 52.46 -102.63
CA GLU A 182 -103.75 52.89 -101.40
C GLU A 182 -104.91 52.01 -100.84
N SER A 183 -105.12 51.78 -99.52
CA SER A 183 -104.83 52.58 -98.31
C SER A 183 -104.96 51.82 -96.94
N GLU A 184 -104.09 52.18 -95.96
CA GLU A 184 -104.22 52.42 -94.48
C GLU A 184 -104.93 51.50 -93.41
N VAL A 185 -104.50 51.68 -92.13
CA VAL A 185 -105.03 51.20 -90.79
C VAL A 185 -104.79 49.70 -90.45
N ASP A 186 -104.06 49.19 -89.41
CA ASP A 186 -103.70 49.51 -87.99
C ASP A 186 -104.72 48.96 -86.92
N ILE A 187 -104.50 48.67 -85.62
CA ILE A 187 -103.70 49.26 -84.50
C ILE A 187 -103.21 48.22 -83.42
N ALA A 188 -101.90 48.28 -83.08
CA ALA A 188 -101.17 47.97 -81.80
C ALA A 188 -101.28 46.66 -80.95
N GLY A 189 -100.14 46.29 -80.31
CA GLY A 189 -99.99 45.37 -79.16
C GLY A 189 -98.55 45.41 -78.58
N ALA A 190 -98.35 45.37 -77.24
CA ALA A 190 -97.12 45.86 -76.55
C ALA A 190 -96.44 44.82 -75.58
N PRO A 191 -95.22 45.07 -75.00
CA PRO A 191 -94.14 44.05 -75.00
C PRO A 191 -93.42 43.74 -73.65
N LYS A 192 -92.29 42.98 -73.73
CA LYS A 192 -91.20 42.67 -72.73
C LYS A 192 -91.28 41.29 -72.02
N PRO A 193 -90.17 40.77 -71.42
CA PRO A 193 -88.72 41.02 -71.62
C PRO A 193 -87.86 39.72 -71.77
N GLN A 194 -86.53 39.88 -71.95
CA GLN A 194 -85.53 38.80 -71.83
C GLN A 194 -84.87 38.77 -70.43
N LEU A 195 -84.65 37.56 -69.87
CA LEU A 195 -83.59 37.17 -68.91
C LEU A 195 -83.75 35.65 -68.63
N GLY A 196 -82.73 34.83 -68.33
CA GLY A 196 -81.27 35.01 -68.32
C GLY A 196 -80.56 33.64 -68.12
N PRO A 197 -79.23 33.52 -68.33
CA PRO A 197 -78.55 32.22 -68.38
C PRO A 197 -78.00 31.77 -67.01
N THR A 198 -78.67 30.85 -66.31
CA THR A 198 -78.16 30.29 -65.04
C THR A 198 -78.65 28.85 -64.80
N ASN A 199 -77.73 27.87 -64.88
CA ASN A 199 -77.67 26.57 -64.15
C ASN A 199 -76.94 25.46 -64.94
N THR A 200 -76.96 25.46 -66.28
CA THR A 200 -76.38 24.37 -67.10
C THR A 200 -74.89 24.12 -66.84
N LYS A 201 -74.07 25.19 -66.80
CA LYS A 201 -72.62 25.10 -66.60
C LYS A 201 -72.26 24.47 -65.25
N SER A 202 -72.91 24.94 -64.17
CA SER A 202 -72.66 24.41 -62.82
C SER A 202 -73.03 22.93 -62.66
N LEU A 203 -73.83 22.36 -63.55
CA LEU A 203 -74.14 20.93 -63.58
C LEU A 203 -73.08 20.14 -64.35
N ALA A 204 -72.63 20.63 -65.51
CA ALA A 204 -71.54 20.03 -66.27
C ALA A 204 -70.21 20.03 -65.49
N ASP A 205 -69.93 21.11 -64.76
CA ASP A 205 -68.79 21.22 -63.84
C ASP A 205 -68.90 20.19 -62.70
N LEU A 206 -70.12 19.89 -62.21
CA LEU A 206 -70.36 18.90 -61.16
C LEU A 206 -70.23 17.46 -61.67
N GLU A 207 -70.76 17.17 -62.87
CA GLU A 207 -70.59 15.88 -63.56
C GLU A 207 -69.09 15.60 -63.78
N GLN A 208 -68.34 16.58 -64.28
CA GLN A 208 -66.89 16.46 -64.45
C GLN A 208 -66.16 16.32 -63.11
N LYS A 209 -66.59 17.01 -62.03
CA LYS A 209 -66.02 16.83 -60.69
C LYS A 209 -66.23 15.41 -60.18
N ILE A 210 -67.40 14.81 -60.39
CA ILE A 210 -67.71 13.45 -59.95
C ILE A 210 -66.88 12.42 -60.71
N CYS A 211 -66.76 12.54 -62.03
CA CYS A 211 -65.89 11.67 -62.82
C CYS A 211 -64.44 11.71 -62.30
N LYS A 212 -63.90 12.91 -62.02
CA LYS A 212 -62.56 13.09 -61.42
C LYS A 212 -62.44 12.57 -59.99
N SER A 213 -63.44 12.79 -59.14
CA SER A 213 -63.46 12.37 -57.73
C SER A 213 -63.55 10.84 -57.61
N ALA A 214 -64.30 10.19 -58.52
CA ALA A 214 -64.36 8.74 -58.65
C ALA A 214 -63.05 8.14 -59.19
N GLU A 215 -62.46 8.77 -60.20
CA GLU A 215 -61.13 8.43 -60.74
C GLU A 215 -60.05 8.51 -59.64
N ASP A 216 -60.00 9.61 -58.88
CA ASP A 216 -59.17 9.75 -57.68
C ASP A 216 -59.42 8.62 -56.66
N ALA A 217 -60.67 8.31 -56.35
CA ALA A 217 -61.04 7.31 -55.34
C ALA A 217 -60.70 5.87 -55.75
N VAL A 218 -61.01 5.46 -56.97
CA VAL A 218 -60.70 4.12 -57.49
C VAL A 218 -59.18 3.96 -57.63
N ASN A 219 -58.46 4.97 -58.14
CA ASN A 219 -57.01 4.91 -58.25
C ASN A 219 -56.32 4.92 -56.87
N ALA A 220 -56.87 5.62 -55.87
CA ALA A 220 -56.41 5.55 -54.48
C ALA A 220 -56.63 4.16 -53.87
N TYR A 221 -57.79 3.52 -54.09
CA TYR A 221 -58.03 2.14 -53.67
C TYR A 221 -57.09 1.14 -54.36
N ASN A 222 -56.91 1.23 -55.69
CA ASN A 222 -55.99 0.36 -56.43
C ASN A 222 -54.55 0.49 -55.91
N LYS A 223 -54.12 1.72 -55.56
CA LYS A 223 -52.83 1.97 -54.93
C LYS A 223 -52.73 1.42 -53.51
N ALA A 224 -53.78 1.53 -52.69
CA ALA A 224 -53.82 0.94 -51.36
C ALA A 224 -53.76 -0.60 -51.39
N VAL A 225 -54.48 -1.23 -52.32
CA VAL A 225 -54.42 -2.67 -52.60
C VAL A 225 -53.01 -3.11 -53.01
N HIS A 226 -52.37 -2.41 -53.96
CA HIS A 226 -51.01 -2.73 -54.38
C HIS A 226 -49.98 -2.63 -53.24
N VAL A 227 -50.07 -1.60 -52.40
CA VAL A 227 -49.19 -1.44 -51.22
C VAL A 227 -49.46 -2.53 -50.17
N LEU A 228 -50.73 -2.92 -49.97
CA LEU A 228 -51.11 -3.99 -49.05
C LEU A 228 -50.61 -5.37 -49.52
N LEU A 229 -50.74 -5.70 -50.81
CA LEU A 229 -50.17 -6.91 -51.41
C LEU A 229 -48.63 -6.93 -51.27
N SER A 230 -47.98 -5.80 -51.54
CA SER A 230 -46.52 -5.66 -51.37
C SER A 230 -46.04 -5.72 -49.91
N TYR A 231 -46.94 -5.48 -48.94
CA TYR A 231 -46.68 -5.64 -47.51
C TYR A 231 -46.90 -7.08 -47.04
N ASN A 232 -47.99 -7.72 -47.46
CA ASN A 232 -48.28 -9.12 -47.15
C ASN A 232 -47.14 -10.03 -47.65
N ARG A 233 -46.73 -9.85 -48.91
CA ARG A 233 -45.66 -10.63 -49.56
C ARG A 233 -44.29 -10.50 -48.88
N ASP A 234 -43.96 -9.33 -48.34
CA ASP A 234 -42.71 -9.12 -47.59
C ASP A 234 -42.71 -9.86 -46.24
N ILE A 235 -43.87 -10.00 -45.59
CA ILE A 235 -44.00 -10.74 -44.33
C ILE A 235 -44.13 -12.25 -44.59
N GLU A 236 -44.79 -12.67 -45.67
CA GLU A 236 -44.76 -14.06 -46.16
C GLU A 236 -43.32 -14.51 -46.44
N TYR A 237 -42.52 -13.67 -47.11
CA TYR A 237 -41.08 -13.91 -47.28
C TYR A 237 -40.32 -14.05 -45.95
N ILE A 238 -40.68 -13.28 -44.91
CA ILE A 238 -40.14 -13.49 -43.55
C ILE A 238 -40.66 -14.79 -42.91
N ILE A 239 -41.90 -15.21 -43.15
CA ILE A 239 -42.43 -16.47 -42.61
C ILE A 239 -41.74 -17.68 -43.25
N ASP A 240 -41.43 -17.60 -44.55
CA ASP A 240 -40.87 -18.72 -45.32
C ASP A 240 -39.34 -18.79 -45.31
N GLU A 241 -38.64 -17.66 -45.48
CA GLU A 241 -37.19 -17.63 -45.77
C GLU A 241 -36.32 -17.28 -44.54
N ALA A 242 -36.88 -16.59 -43.54
CA ALA A 242 -36.13 -16.04 -42.39
C ALA A 242 -35.52 -17.09 -41.44
N VAL A 243 -35.86 -18.37 -41.63
CA VAL A 243 -35.25 -19.50 -40.90
C VAL A 243 -33.77 -19.66 -41.27
N ASN A 244 -33.37 -19.21 -42.47
CA ASN A 244 -32.02 -19.43 -43.01
C ASN A 244 -31.13 -18.17 -42.93
N GLU A 245 -31.55 -17.04 -43.52
CA GLU A 245 -30.83 -15.76 -43.43
C GLU A 245 -31.79 -14.56 -43.39
N ILE A 246 -31.65 -13.68 -42.38
CA ILE A 246 -32.43 -12.44 -42.29
C ILE A 246 -31.56 -11.24 -42.65
N LYS A 247 -31.78 -10.67 -43.84
CA LYS A 247 -31.09 -9.44 -44.27
C LYS A 247 -31.62 -8.21 -43.50
N PRO A 248 -30.76 -7.41 -42.84
CA PRO A 248 -31.20 -6.30 -41.98
C PRO A 248 -32.12 -5.29 -42.67
N GLU A 249 -31.91 -5.04 -43.96
CA GLU A 249 -32.61 -4.05 -44.78
C GLU A 249 -34.12 -4.31 -44.87
N ILE A 250 -34.55 -5.58 -44.72
CA ILE A 250 -35.95 -5.99 -44.78
C ILE A 250 -36.75 -5.38 -43.62
N TRP A 251 -36.17 -5.24 -42.43
CA TRP A 251 -36.86 -4.69 -41.26
C TRP A 251 -37.19 -3.20 -41.43
N ASP A 252 -36.28 -2.43 -42.03
CA ASP A 252 -36.51 -1.03 -42.36
C ASP A 252 -37.55 -0.91 -43.48
N SER A 253 -37.45 -1.75 -44.53
CA SER A 253 -38.45 -1.85 -45.61
C SER A 253 -39.85 -2.11 -45.08
N ILE A 254 -40.05 -3.12 -44.22
CA ILE A 254 -41.37 -3.47 -43.68
C ILE A 254 -41.92 -2.36 -42.77
N ARG A 255 -41.09 -1.70 -41.96
CA ARG A 255 -41.53 -0.56 -41.14
C ARG A 255 -42.04 0.58 -42.02
N ASP A 256 -41.36 0.88 -43.12
CA ASP A 256 -41.76 1.96 -44.02
C ASP A 256 -42.92 1.56 -44.96
N LYS A 257 -43.02 0.29 -45.37
CA LYS A 257 -44.24 -0.26 -45.99
C LYS A 257 -45.44 -0.24 -45.05
N THR A 258 -45.26 -0.50 -43.75
CA THR A 258 -46.34 -0.40 -42.75
C THR A 258 -46.88 1.04 -42.64
N ARG A 259 -45.98 2.03 -42.65
CA ARG A 259 -46.35 3.45 -42.70
C ARG A 259 -47.11 3.80 -43.99
N GLN A 260 -46.61 3.33 -45.14
CA GLN A 260 -47.25 3.55 -46.45
C GLN A 260 -48.62 2.85 -46.58
N LYS A 261 -48.78 1.64 -46.04
CA LYS A 261 -50.03 0.87 -45.96
C LYS A 261 -51.11 1.71 -45.30
N ASN A 262 -50.84 2.13 -44.06
CA ASN A 262 -51.81 2.86 -43.24
C ASN A 262 -52.18 4.22 -43.87
N GLU A 263 -51.20 4.94 -44.41
CA GLU A 263 -51.42 6.23 -45.08
C GLU A 263 -52.18 6.10 -46.41
N CYS A 264 -51.94 5.05 -47.21
CA CYS A 264 -52.68 4.82 -48.45
C CYS A 264 -54.12 4.38 -48.18
N ILE A 265 -54.36 3.52 -47.17
CA ILE A 265 -55.71 3.14 -46.74
C ILE A 265 -56.49 4.37 -46.27
N ARG A 266 -55.90 5.23 -45.43
CA ARG A 266 -56.50 6.48 -44.95
C ARG A 266 -56.90 7.38 -46.12
N ARG A 267 -55.98 7.65 -47.06
CA ARG A 267 -56.26 8.49 -48.24
C ARG A 267 -57.33 7.89 -49.16
N ALA A 268 -57.37 6.57 -49.33
CA ALA A 268 -58.39 5.90 -50.14
C ALA A 268 -59.79 6.02 -49.51
N GLN A 269 -59.90 5.91 -48.19
CA GLN A 269 -61.14 6.15 -47.45
C GLN A 269 -61.59 7.63 -47.59
N GLU A 270 -60.68 8.58 -47.37
CA GLU A 270 -60.97 10.02 -47.49
C GLU A 270 -61.45 10.40 -48.90
N LYS A 271 -60.84 9.84 -49.95
CA LYS A 271 -61.27 10.07 -51.34
C LYS A 271 -62.57 9.35 -51.70
N ALA A 272 -62.83 8.16 -51.17
CA ALA A 272 -64.12 7.51 -51.32
C ALA A 272 -65.26 8.30 -50.66
N ASP A 273 -65.01 8.87 -49.49
CA ASP A 273 -65.96 9.73 -48.80
C ASP A 273 -66.18 11.06 -49.53
N GLU A 274 -65.15 11.64 -50.17
CA GLU A 274 -65.29 12.80 -51.05
C GLU A 274 -66.16 12.47 -52.28
N ALA A 275 -65.85 11.40 -53.00
CA ALA A 275 -66.62 10.94 -54.15
C ALA A 275 -68.08 10.61 -53.79
N THR A 276 -68.33 9.96 -52.65
CA THR A 276 -69.69 9.63 -52.18
C THR A 276 -70.49 10.88 -51.84
N LYS A 277 -69.87 11.93 -51.28
CA LYS A 277 -70.53 13.22 -51.01
C LYS A 277 -70.88 13.96 -52.28
N ASP A 278 -69.98 14.02 -53.26
CA ASP A 278 -70.27 14.64 -54.56
C ASP A 278 -71.38 13.88 -55.32
N VAL A 279 -71.32 12.54 -55.33
CA VAL A 279 -72.36 11.68 -55.92
C VAL A 279 -73.74 11.93 -55.31
N ASN A 280 -73.84 11.96 -53.97
CA ASN A 280 -75.11 12.25 -53.30
C ASN A 280 -75.61 13.66 -53.61
N ARG A 281 -74.73 14.66 -53.66
CA ARG A 281 -75.08 16.04 -54.03
C ARG A 281 -75.65 16.14 -55.45
N LEU A 282 -75.10 15.41 -56.43
CA LEU A 282 -75.67 15.37 -57.78
C LEU A 282 -77.01 14.62 -57.81
N LYS A 283 -77.14 13.53 -57.03
CA LYS A 283 -78.39 12.76 -56.89
C LYS A 283 -79.52 13.61 -56.29
N GLU A 284 -79.22 14.45 -55.30
CA GLU A 284 -80.14 15.45 -54.74
C GLU A 284 -80.56 16.49 -55.79
N LEU A 285 -79.60 17.08 -56.52
CA LEU A 285 -79.88 18.08 -57.56
C LEU A 285 -80.73 17.52 -58.71
N ILE A 286 -80.48 16.29 -59.17
CA ILE A 286 -81.28 15.58 -60.20
C ILE A 286 -82.68 15.17 -59.68
N SER A 287 -82.90 15.20 -58.37
CA SER A 287 -84.19 14.91 -57.72
C SER A 287 -84.97 16.17 -57.35
N SER A 288 -84.41 17.37 -57.59
CA SER A 288 -85.08 18.65 -57.34
C SER A 288 -86.12 18.97 -58.45
N PRO A 289 -87.24 19.65 -58.13
CA PRO A 289 -88.26 19.99 -59.12
C PRO A 289 -87.82 21.08 -60.10
N ASP A 290 -86.79 21.86 -59.75
CA ASP A 290 -86.29 22.99 -60.54
C ASP A 290 -85.40 22.55 -61.73
N PHE A 291 -85.12 21.26 -61.88
CA PHE A 291 -84.27 20.74 -62.97
C PHE A 291 -85.08 20.41 -64.23
N ASP A 292 -85.33 21.44 -65.05
CA ASP A 292 -85.89 21.25 -66.40
C ASP A 292 -84.82 20.75 -67.39
N ALA A 293 -85.06 19.53 -67.90
CA ALA A 293 -84.22 18.82 -68.86
C ALA A 293 -84.98 17.58 -69.38
N PRO A 294 -84.73 17.11 -70.61
CA PRO A 294 -85.40 15.93 -71.17
C PRO A 294 -85.20 14.66 -70.33
N ASP A 295 -86.26 13.85 -70.18
CA ASP A 295 -86.23 12.65 -69.33
C ASP A 295 -85.20 11.60 -69.77
N ASN A 296 -84.92 11.51 -71.07
CA ASN A 296 -83.85 10.66 -71.59
C ASN A 296 -82.49 11.03 -70.96
N THR A 297 -82.14 12.31 -70.96
CA THR A 297 -80.92 12.83 -70.33
C THR A 297 -80.90 12.57 -68.82
N LYS A 298 -82.05 12.73 -68.14
CA LYS A 298 -82.20 12.41 -66.70
C LYS A 298 -81.97 10.93 -66.38
N VAL A 299 -82.33 10.01 -67.28
CA VAL A 299 -82.04 8.57 -67.14
C VAL A 299 -80.55 8.27 -67.36
N ILE A 300 -79.93 8.82 -68.41
CA ILE A 300 -78.53 8.51 -68.73
C ILE A 300 -77.58 9.01 -67.62
N ILE A 301 -77.81 10.20 -67.06
CA ILE A 301 -76.98 10.70 -65.95
C ILE A 301 -77.15 9.83 -64.69
N ARG A 302 -78.37 9.35 -64.38
CA ARG A 302 -78.59 8.40 -63.27
C ARG A 302 -77.85 7.07 -63.48
N ASN A 303 -77.79 6.56 -64.71
CA ASN A 303 -77.04 5.36 -65.04
C ASN A 303 -75.52 5.58 -64.89
N ASN A 304 -75.00 6.75 -65.27
CA ASN A 304 -73.59 7.13 -65.05
C ASN A 304 -73.26 7.20 -63.55
N ILE A 305 -74.13 7.82 -62.75
CA ILE A 305 -74.00 7.89 -61.29
C ILE A 305 -73.99 6.49 -60.65
N SER A 306 -74.92 5.61 -61.05
CA SER A 306 -74.96 4.23 -60.53
C SER A 306 -73.64 3.53 -60.82
N LYS A 307 -73.17 3.56 -62.08
CA LYS A 307 -71.92 2.92 -62.47
C LYS A 307 -70.72 3.46 -61.67
N VAL A 308 -70.63 4.77 -61.48
CA VAL A 308 -69.59 5.41 -60.66
C VAL A 308 -69.64 4.92 -59.20
N GLN A 309 -70.84 4.78 -58.62
CA GLN A 309 -71.01 4.21 -57.29
C GLN A 309 -70.61 2.72 -57.26
N ASP A 310 -71.05 1.92 -58.24
CA ASP A 310 -70.76 0.49 -58.36
C ASP A 310 -69.25 0.21 -58.52
N ASP A 311 -68.53 1.04 -59.29
CA ASP A 311 -67.08 0.96 -59.48
C ASP A 311 -66.32 1.31 -58.18
N VAL A 312 -66.70 2.39 -57.48
CA VAL A 312 -66.12 2.76 -56.16
C VAL A 312 -66.40 1.72 -55.09
N GLU A 313 -67.62 1.18 -55.04
CA GLU A 313 -67.98 0.08 -54.13
C GLU A 313 -67.24 -1.22 -54.46
N THR A 314 -66.94 -1.48 -55.74
CA THR A 314 -66.15 -2.64 -56.17
C THR A 314 -64.69 -2.50 -55.75
N ALA A 315 -64.08 -1.33 -55.90
CA ALA A 315 -62.74 -1.05 -55.40
C ALA A 315 -62.66 -1.15 -53.86
N LYS A 316 -63.69 -0.67 -53.15
CA LYS A 316 -63.83 -0.80 -51.69
C LYS A 316 -63.99 -2.26 -51.25
N ARG A 317 -64.75 -3.08 -52.01
CA ARG A 317 -64.89 -4.53 -51.79
C ARG A 317 -63.56 -5.27 -51.99
N ALA A 318 -62.75 -4.89 -52.99
CA ALA A 318 -61.42 -5.46 -53.21
C ALA A 318 -60.48 -5.20 -52.01
N LEU A 319 -60.35 -3.95 -51.56
CA LEU A 319 -59.53 -3.64 -50.37
C LEU A 319 -60.02 -4.39 -49.11
N ALA A 320 -61.34 -4.54 -48.94
CA ALA A 320 -61.90 -5.29 -47.82
C ALA A 320 -61.67 -6.81 -47.90
N SER A 321 -61.33 -7.36 -49.06
CA SER A 321 -60.87 -8.74 -49.23
C SER A 321 -59.41 -8.87 -48.78
N GLU A 322 -58.52 -8.04 -49.32
CA GLU A 322 -57.08 -8.08 -48.99
C GLU A 322 -56.79 -7.79 -47.52
N LEU A 323 -57.58 -6.92 -46.88
CA LEU A 323 -57.49 -6.67 -45.44
C LEU A 323 -57.93 -7.87 -44.58
N LYS A 324 -58.79 -8.75 -45.09
CA LYS A 324 -59.12 -10.02 -44.40
C LYS A 324 -57.99 -11.04 -44.56
N HIS A 325 -57.35 -11.08 -45.72
CA HIS A 325 -56.21 -11.97 -45.97
C HIS A 325 -55.01 -11.57 -45.10
N GLY A 326 -54.59 -10.31 -45.14
CA GLY A 326 -53.48 -9.77 -44.34
C GLY A 326 -53.69 -9.75 -42.82
N ASN A 327 -54.90 -10.03 -42.32
CA ASN A 327 -55.23 -10.10 -40.89
C ASN A 327 -54.43 -11.20 -40.16
N VAL A 328 -54.19 -12.34 -40.82
CA VAL A 328 -53.38 -13.43 -40.27
C VAL A 328 -51.92 -12.99 -40.16
N THR A 329 -51.41 -12.39 -41.23
CA THR A 329 -50.06 -11.83 -41.37
C THR A 329 -49.76 -10.75 -40.32
N GLU A 330 -50.72 -9.85 -40.07
CA GLU A 330 -50.61 -8.79 -39.06
C GLU A 330 -50.65 -9.34 -37.61
N LYS A 331 -51.49 -10.34 -37.34
CA LYS A 331 -51.51 -11.07 -36.05
C LYS A 331 -50.24 -11.87 -35.79
N TYR A 332 -49.57 -12.36 -36.83
CA TYR A 332 -48.25 -12.98 -36.70
C TYR A 332 -47.18 -11.94 -36.36
N TRP A 333 -47.16 -10.83 -37.10
CA TRP A 333 -46.21 -9.73 -36.88
C TRP A 333 -46.26 -9.14 -35.46
N ASP A 334 -47.46 -8.87 -34.93
CA ASP A 334 -47.67 -8.41 -33.55
C ASP A 334 -47.04 -9.35 -32.49
N LYS A 335 -47.14 -10.67 -32.70
CA LYS A 335 -46.50 -11.66 -31.82
C LYS A 335 -44.98 -11.65 -31.92
N VAL A 336 -44.42 -11.51 -33.13
CA VAL A 336 -42.97 -11.41 -33.35
C VAL A 336 -42.41 -10.14 -32.68
N GLU A 337 -43.10 -9.01 -32.80
CA GLU A 337 -42.69 -7.77 -32.14
C GLU A 337 -42.73 -7.88 -30.61
N LYS A 338 -43.76 -8.52 -30.04
CA LYS A 338 -43.88 -8.78 -28.59
C LYS A 338 -42.80 -9.73 -28.08
N ALA A 339 -42.56 -10.84 -28.76
CA ALA A 339 -41.50 -11.79 -28.39
C ALA A 339 -40.11 -11.12 -28.39
N ARG A 340 -39.83 -10.28 -29.40
CA ARG A 340 -38.58 -9.51 -29.48
C ARG A 340 -38.42 -8.48 -28.36
N LYS A 341 -39.50 -7.84 -27.90
CA LYS A 341 -39.47 -6.93 -26.74
C LYS A 341 -39.17 -7.68 -25.44
N ASN A 342 -39.94 -8.74 -25.15
CA ASN A 342 -39.73 -9.57 -23.96
C ASN A 342 -38.30 -10.12 -23.89
N PHE A 343 -37.74 -10.60 -25.00
CA PHE A 343 -36.36 -11.09 -25.04
C PHE A 343 -35.31 -9.99 -24.82
N SER A 344 -35.58 -8.75 -25.26
CA SER A 344 -34.72 -7.60 -24.95
C SER A 344 -34.72 -7.28 -23.45
N GLU A 345 -35.90 -7.34 -22.80
CA GLU A 345 -36.05 -7.13 -21.36
C GLU A 345 -35.36 -8.24 -20.55
N GLU A 346 -35.45 -9.51 -20.98
CA GLU A 346 -34.70 -10.63 -20.38
C GLU A 346 -33.19 -10.40 -20.42
N LEU A 347 -32.64 -9.98 -21.57
CA LEU A 347 -31.20 -9.72 -21.71
C LEU A 347 -30.73 -8.53 -20.86
N GLU A 348 -31.52 -7.46 -20.72
CA GLU A 348 -31.19 -6.33 -19.85
C GLU A 348 -31.24 -6.71 -18.35
N ILE A 349 -32.14 -7.64 -17.98
CA ILE A 349 -32.20 -8.19 -16.62
C ILE A 349 -30.97 -9.03 -16.29
N LEU A 350 -30.55 -9.91 -17.23
CA LEU A 350 -29.43 -10.85 -17.08
C LEU A 350 -28.05 -10.17 -17.19
N PHE A 351 -27.88 -9.22 -18.10
CA PHE A 351 -26.59 -8.60 -18.42
C PHE A 351 -26.60 -7.07 -18.21
N PRO A 352 -26.84 -6.57 -16.98
CA PRO A 352 -26.99 -5.14 -16.70
C PRO A 352 -25.74 -4.28 -16.96
N ASN A 353 -24.59 -4.92 -17.24
CA ASN A 353 -23.34 -4.25 -17.59
C ASN A 353 -23.07 -4.21 -19.12
N VAL A 354 -23.85 -4.93 -19.94
CA VAL A 354 -23.62 -5.09 -21.38
C VAL A 354 -24.57 -4.20 -22.17
N ASP A 355 -24.01 -3.22 -22.88
CA ASP A 355 -24.79 -2.30 -23.72
C ASP A 355 -25.20 -2.95 -25.04
N ILE A 356 -26.43 -3.49 -25.04
CA ILE A 356 -27.10 -4.16 -26.16
C ILE A 356 -27.20 -3.25 -27.41
N SER A 357 -27.11 -1.92 -27.25
CA SER A 357 -27.19 -0.94 -28.34
C SER A 357 -25.98 -0.95 -29.29
N LYS A 358 -24.85 -1.58 -28.89
CA LYS A 358 -23.60 -1.52 -29.64
C LYS A 358 -23.55 -2.55 -30.78
N LYS A 359 -23.25 -2.09 -32.00
CA LYS A 359 -23.10 -2.92 -33.23
C LYS A 359 -21.98 -3.99 -33.16
N ARG A 360 -21.18 -3.99 -32.09
CA ARG A 360 -20.39 -5.13 -31.63
C ARG A 360 -20.56 -5.24 -30.11
N LEU A 361 -21.11 -6.35 -29.64
CA LEU A 361 -21.05 -6.72 -28.23
C LEU A 361 -19.63 -7.17 -27.90
N SER A 362 -19.06 -6.61 -26.83
CA SER A 362 -17.86 -7.13 -26.16
C SER A 362 -18.30 -7.84 -24.88
N VAL A 363 -18.46 -9.16 -24.99
CA VAL A 363 -18.93 -10.04 -23.90
C VAL A 363 -17.71 -10.77 -23.33
N ASP A 364 -17.63 -10.93 -22.01
CA ASP A 364 -16.61 -11.79 -21.39
C ASP A 364 -16.96 -13.27 -21.60
N HIS A 365 -16.00 -14.18 -21.43
CA HIS A 365 -16.22 -15.61 -21.67
C HIS A 365 -17.29 -16.21 -20.75
N GLU A 366 -17.35 -15.80 -19.48
CA GLU A 366 -18.37 -16.29 -18.54
C GLU A 366 -19.79 -15.76 -18.86
N ASP A 367 -19.88 -14.48 -19.26
CA ASP A 367 -21.14 -13.88 -19.73
C ASP A 367 -21.63 -14.54 -21.05
N LEU A 368 -20.71 -14.91 -21.94
CA LEU A 368 -21.03 -15.54 -23.22
C LEU A 368 -21.61 -16.96 -23.04
N ASP A 369 -21.03 -17.76 -22.15
CA ASP A 369 -21.56 -19.09 -21.84
C ASP A 369 -22.95 -19.00 -21.17
N LEU A 370 -23.16 -18.01 -20.29
CA LEU A 370 -24.49 -17.73 -19.71
C LEU A 370 -25.51 -17.32 -20.79
N PHE A 371 -25.10 -16.49 -21.76
CA PHE A 371 -25.95 -16.10 -22.89
C PHE A 371 -26.32 -17.29 -23.77
N ILE A 372 -25.34 -18.12 -24.14
CA ILE A 372 -25.56 -19.34 -24.95
C ILE A 372 -26.51 -20.29 -24.22
N LEU A 373 -26.31 -20.50 -22.91
CA LEU A 373 -27.19 -21.35 -22.10
C LEU A 373 -28.62 -20.81 -22.02
N HIS A 374 -28.81 -19.50 -21.84
CA HIS A 374 -30.14 -18.87 -21.82
C HIS A 374 -30.85 -18.98 -23.17
N VAL A 375 -30.15 -18.66 -24.27
CA VAL A 375 -30.69 -18.78 -25.63
C VAL A 375 -31.06 -20.23 -25.94
N TYR A 376 -30.21 -21.20 -25.59
CA TYR A 376 -30.48 -22.62 -25.80
C TYR A 376 -31.67 -23.11 -24.96
N ALA A 377 -31.78 -22.67 -23.70
CA ALA A 377 -32.93 -22.98 -22.84
C ALA A 377 -34.24 -22.39 -23.39
N ASN A 378 -34.23 -21.15 -23.88
CA ASN A 378 -35.39 -20.52 -24.52
C ASN A 378 -35.78 -21.22 -25.83
N VAL A 379 -34.82 -21.62 -26.68
CA VAL A 379 -35.09 -22.41 -27.89
C VAL A 379 -35.72 -23.77 -27.55
N LEU A 380 -35.18 -24.49 -26.57
CA LEU A 380 -35.79 -25.75 -26.08
C LEU A 380 -37.19 -25.55 -25.48
N PHE A 381 -37.41 -24.44 -24.76
CA PHE A 381 -38.73 -24.09 -24.23
C PHE A 381 -39.74 -23.89 -25.36
N TYR A 382 -39.41 -23.08 -26.37
CA TYR A 382 -40.32 -22.85 -27.51
C TYR A 382 -40.52 -24.10 -28.37
N GLN A 383 -39.49 -24.93 -28.59
CA GLN A 383 -39.65 -26.23 -29.27
C GLN A 383 -40.61 -27.16 -28.51
N LYS A 384 -40.50 -27.21 -27.17
CA LYS A 384 -41.42 -27.97 -26.31
C LYS A 384 -42.84 -27.40 -26.32
N GLU A 385 -43.01 -26.08 -26.31
CA GLU A 385 -44.34 -25.47 -26.40
C GLU A 385 -44.96 -25.65 -27.78
N LEU A 386 -44.18 -25.59 -28.87
CA LEU A 386 -44.65 -25.92 -30.22
C LEU A 386 -45.13 -27.36 -30.31
N ALA A 387 -44.34 -28.35 -29.86
CA ALA A 387 -44.76 -29.76 -29.84
C ALA A 387 -46.01 -29.99 -28.96
N LYS A 388 -46.15 -29.27 -27.84
CA LYS A 388 -47.37 -29.29 -27.02
C LYS A 388 -48.56 -28.66 -27.76
N MET A 389 -48.36 -27.55 -28.45
CA MET A 389 -49.43 -26.89 -29.23
C MET A 389 -49.85 -27.73 -30.43
N GLU A 390 -48.92 -28.41 -31.11
CA GLU A 390 -49.17 -29.34 -32.21
C GLU A 390 -50.00 -30.55 -31.73
N THR A 391 -49.56 -31.24 -30.68
CA THR A 391 -50.30 -32.39 -30.12
C THR A 391 -51.66 -32.00 -29.55
N MET A 392 -51.79 -30.81 -28.93
CA MET A 392 -53.10 -30.27 -28.54
C MET A 392 -53.96 -29.87 -29.74
N LEU A 393 -53.37 -29.40 -30.85
CA LEU A 393 -54.11 -29.03 -32.07
C LEU A 393 -54.61 -30.28 -32.80
N GLN A 394 -53.76 -31.29 -32.99
CA GLN A 394 -54.14 -32.61 -33.51
C GLN A 394 -55.27 -33.20 -32.67
N SER A 395 -55.08 -33.28 -31.35
CA SER A 395 -56.12 -33.76 -30.42
C SER A 395 -57.42 -32.95 -30.51
N ARG A 396 -57.37 -31.62 -30.68
CA ARG A 396 -58.58 -30.78 -30.90
C ARG A 396 -59.24 -31.04 -32.25
N VAL A 397 -58.48 -31.26 -33.31
CA VAL A 397 -59.00 -31.55 -34.66
C VAL A 397 -59.64 -32.94 -34.67
N ASP A 398 -58.99 -33.95 -34.12
CA ASP A 398 -59.55 -35.30 -33.97
C ASP A 398 -60.85 -35.28 -33.15
N HIS A 399 -60.85 -34.54 -32.03
CA HIS A 399 -62.03 -34.37 -31.19
C HIS A 399 -63.16 -33.65 -31.95
N ALA A 400 -62.87 -32.54 -32.64
CA ALA A 400 -63.84 -31.79 -33.43
C ALA A 400 -64.38 -32.60 -34.63
N VAL A 401 -63.58 -33.48 -35.23
CA VAL A 401 -63.99 -34.39 -36.31
C VAL A 401 -64.89 -35.51 -35.77
N GLU A 402 -64.63 -36.05 -34.57
CA GLU A 402 -65.53 -36.99 -33.89
C GLU A 402 -66.81 -36.32 -33.35
N GLU A 403 -66.75 -35.04 -32.96
CA GLU A 403 -67.91 -34.23 -32.57
C GLU A 403 -68.80 -33.89 -33.78
N ALA A 404 -68.21 -33.52 -34.92
CA ALA A 404 -68.96 -33.25 -36.15
C ALA A 404 -69.74 -34.49 -36.64
N LYS A 405 -69.24 -35.70 -36.35
CA LYS A 405 -69.95 -36.98 -36.58
C LYS A 405 -71.06 -37.27 -35.55
N ARG A 406 -71.15 -36.51 -34.44
CA ARG A 406 -72.03 -36.79 -33.28
C ARG A 406 -73.01 -35.66 -32.92
N GLY A 407 -72.78 -34.43 -33.36
CA GLY A 407 -73.79 -33.36 -33.38
C GLY A 407 -74.19 -32.75 -32.03
N GLY A 408 -73.27 -32.61 -31.07
CA GLY A 408 -73.53 -32.02 -29.74
C GLY A 408 -72.77 -30.71 -29.48
N LEU A 409 -73.36 -29.79 -28.70
CA LEU A 409 -72.76 -28.48 -28.37
C LEU A 409 -71.94 -28.44 -27.07
N GLU A 410 -72.24 -29.30 -26.08
CA GLU A 410 -71.60 -29.27 -24.75
C GLU A 410 -70.06 -29.36 -24.74
N PRO A 411 -69.40 -30.26 -25.50
CA PRO A 411 -67.95 -30.43 -25.36
C PRO A 411 -67.15 -29.26 -25.94
N LEU A 412 -67.75 -28.46 -26.84
CA LEU A 412 -67.19 -27.20 -27.31
C LEU A 412 -67.00 -26.20 -26.15
N THR A 413 -67.92 -26.19 -25.18
CA THR A 413 -67.81 -25.36 -23.96
C THR A 413 -66.68 -25.85 -23.06
N VAL A 414 -66.49 -27.17 -22.94
CA VAL A 414 -65.37 -27.76 -22.18
C VAL A 414 -64.03 -27.40 -22.83
N ALA A 415 -63.92 -27.48 -24.16
CA ALA A 415 -62.72 -27.10 -24.90
C ALA A 415 -62.35 -25.61 -24.69
N GLN A 416 -63.34 -24.71 -24.69
CA GLN A 416 -63.15 -23.28 -24.41
C GLN A 416 -62.66 -23.02 -22.97
N ILE A 417 -63.22 -23.74 -21.98
CA ILE A 417 -62.79 -23.63 -20.58
C ILE A 417 -61.34 -24.13 -20.41
N CYS A 418 -61.00 -25.27 -21.03
CA CYS A 418 -59.63 -25.80 -21.03
C CYS A 418 -58.62 -24.84 -21.69
N GLU A 419 -59.01 -24.16 -22.78
CA GLU A 419 -58.19 -23.13 -23.41
C GLU A 419 -57.92 -21.94 -22.47
N ALA A 420 -58.95 -21.41 -21.81
CA ALA A 420 -58.79 -20.30 -20.86
C ALA A 420 -57.87 -20.69 -19.68
N VAL A 421 -58.02 -21.91 -19.15
CA VAL A 421 -57.15 -22.44 -18.09
C VAL A 421 -55.69 -22.57 -18.54
N GLU A 422 -55.44 -23.04 -19.76
CA GLU A 422 -54.08 -23.14 -20.31
C GLU A 422 -53.48 -21.77 -20.69
N GLN A 423 -54.28 -20.75 -20.98
CA GLN A 423 -53.81 -19.36 -21.12
C GLN A 423 -53.37 -18.79 -19.76
N GLU A 424 -54.19 -18.91 -18.71
CA GLU A 424 -53.83 -18.43 -17.37
C GLU A 424 -52.61 -19.14 -16.78
N LYS A 425 -52.47 -20.46 -16.98
CA LYS A 425 -51.26 -21.20 -16.60
C LYS A 425 -49.98 -20.62 -17.25
N ARG A 426 -50.04 -20.23 -18.53
CA ARG A 426 -48.90 -19.63 -19.24
C ARG A 426 -48.59 -18.23 -18.72
N ARG A 427 -49.61 -17.39 -18.50
CA ARG A 427 -49.48 -16.06 -17.88
C ARG A 427 -48.84 -16.14 -16.49
N LEU A 428 -49.28 -17.11 -15.66
CA LEU A 428 -48.74 -17.34 -14.33
C LEU A 428 -47.30 -17.87 -14.36
N THR A 429 -46.97 -18.76 -15.31
CA THR A 429 -45.61 -19.31 -15.48
C THR A 429 -44.61 -18.21 -15.84
N ALA A 430 -44.94 -17.36 -16.82
CA ALA A 430 -44.08 -16.23 -17.22
C ALA A 430 -43.88 -15.23 -16.06
N CYS A 431 -44.95 -14.92 -15.31
CA CYS A 431 -44.87 -14.06 -14.13
C CYS A 431 -43.96 -14.66 -13.04
N PHE A 432 -44.05 -15.97 -12.80
CA PHE A 432 -43.19 -16.68 -11.85
C PHE A 432 -41.72 -16.67 -12.30
N GLN A 433 -41.44 -16.91 -13.59
CA GLN A 433 -40.07 -16.85 -14.14
C GLN A 433 -39.45 -15.45 -13.94
N GLN A 434 -40.18 -14.37 -14.26
CA GLN A 434 -39.72 -13.00 -14.00
C GLN A 434 -39.43 -12.75 -12.50
N GLN A 435 -40.26 -13.28 -11.60
CA GLN A 435 -40.06 -13.10 -10.16
C GLN A 435 -38.84 -13.89 -9.63
N VAL A 436 -38.58 -15.09 -10.17
CA VAL A 436 -37.36 -15.87 -9.86
C VAL A 436 -36.10 -15.13 -10.32
N LEU A 437 -36.11 -14.51 -11.50
CA LEU A 437 -34.97 -13.71 -11.98
C LEU A 437 -34.70 -12.47 -11.10
N LYS A 438 -35.76 -11.77 -10.66
CA LYS A 438 -35.64 -10.64 -9.72
C LYS A 438 -35.06 -11.09 -8.38
N LEU A 439 -35.60 -12.15 -7.78
CA LEU A 439 -35.12 -12.68 -6.51
C LEU A 439 -33.66 -13.15 -6.58
N ARG A 440 -33.24 -13.75 -7.71
CA ARG A 440 -31.84 -14.12 -7.95
C ARG A 440 -30.93 -12.88 -7.98
N LYS A 441 -31.32 -11.83 -8.70
CA LYS A 441 -30.59 -10.55 -8.79
C LYS A 441 -30.46 -9.88 -7.43
N GLU A 442 -31.51 -9.89 -6.62
CA GLU A 442 -31.52 -9.37 -5.24
C GLU A 442 -30.57 -10.16 -4.33
N ALA A 443 -30.67 -11.50 -4.33
CA ALA A 443 -29.80 -12.37 -3.54
C ALA A 443 -28.30 -12.26 -3.93
N GLU A 444 -28.01 -12.10 -5.22
CA GLU A 444 -26.65 -11.92 -5.73
C GLU A 444 -26.07 -10.55 -5.34
N GLN A 445 -26.90 -9.50 -5.37
CA GLN A 445 -26.51 -8.17 -4.85
C GLN A 445 -26.26 -8.21 -3.34
N GLU A 446 -27.09 -8.90 -2.55
CA GLU A 446 -26.84 -9.08 -1.12
C GLU A 446 -25.55 -9.86 -0.85
N LEU A 447 -25.31 -10.96 -1.56
CA LEU A 447 -24.09 -11.77 -1.43
C LEU A 447 -22.83 -10.94 -1.75
N CYS A 448 -22.83 -10.21 -2.88
CA CYS A 448 -21.74 -9.30 -3.24
C CYS A 448 -21.51 -8.20 -2.19
N GLN A 449 -22.57 -7.65 -1.59
CA GLN A 449 -22.43 -6.69 -0.48
C GLN A 449 -21.87 -7.36 0.79
N GLN A 450 -22.30 -8.58 1.13
CA GLN A 450 -21.79 -9.31 2.29
C GLN A 450 -20.30 -9.65 2.12
N LEU A 451 -19.90 -10.18 0.96
CA LEU A 451 -18.49 -10.45 0.62
C LEU A 451 -17.65 -9.16 0.67
N LYS A 452 -18.18 -8.03 0.18
CA LYS A 452 -17.49 -6.73 0.27
C LYS A 452 -17.29 -6.28 1.72
N ARG A 453 -18.33 -6.35 2.58
CA ARG A 453 -18.23 -6.03 4.02
C ARG A 453 -17.26 -6.96 4.74
N GLN A 454 -17.28 -8.25 4.42
CA GLN A 454 -16.38 -9.25 4.99
C GLN A 454 -14.91 -9.00 4.58
N SER A 455 -14.68 -8.69 3.30
CA SER A 455 -13.36 -8.31 2.79
C SER A 455 -12.84 -7.03 3.46
N GLN A 456 -13.69 -6.01 3.63
CA GLN A 456 -13.33 -4.79 4.37
C GLN A 456 -12.92 -5.12 5.81
N ALA A 457 -13.76 -5.85 6.56
CA ALA A 457 -13.45 -6.25 7.92
C ALA A 457 -12.16 -7.09 8.03
N PHE A 458 -11.89 -8.00 7.09
CA PHE A 458 -10.62 -8.74 7.07
C PHE A 458 -9.42 -7.84 6.80
N ASN A 459 -9.53 -6.85 5.90
CA ASN A 459 -8.46 -5.88 5.66
C ASN A 459 -8.22 -4.97 6.89
N ASP A 460 -9.28 -4.51 7.55
CA ASP A 460 -9.20 -3.71 8.78
C ASP A 460 -8.52 -4.51 9.92
N HIS A 461 -8.90 -5.78 10.09
CA HIS A 461 -8.27 -6.69 11.06
C HIS A 461 -6.78 -6.95 10.73
N LEU A 462 -6.42 -7.09 9.45
CA LEU A 462 -5.02 -7.22 9.03
C LEU A 462 -4.22 -5.94 9.28
N ALA A 463 -4.79 -4.76 9.00
CA ALA A 463 -4.16 -3.47 9.24
C ALA A 463 -3.88 -3.25 10.73
N GLU A 464 -4.85 -3.50 11.62
CA GLU A 464 -4.64 -3.38 13.06
C GLU A 464 -3.66 -4.44 13.59
N ALA A 465 -3.68 -5.66 13.04
CA ALA A 465 -2.69 -6.69 13.40
C ALA A 465 -1.25 -6.31 12.99
N ILE A 466 -1.07 -5.69 11.82
CA ILE A 466 0.23 -5.15 11.36
C ILE A 466 0.68 -4.01 12.28
N LYS A 467 -0.19 -3.04 12.54
CA LYS A 467 0.06 -1.89 13.42
C LYS A 467 0.40 -2.30 14.86
N MET A 468 -0.28 -3.31 15.40
CA MET A 468 0.06 -3.90 16.70
C MET A 468 1.42 -4.61 16.71
N ARG A 469 1.87 -5.16 15.57
CA ARG A 469 3.23 -5.72 15.42
C ARG A 469 4.28 -4.63 15.27
N GLU A 470 3.99 -3.57 14.53
CA GLU A 470 4.85 -2.39 14.37
C GLU A 470 5.14 -1.74 15.73
N ILE A 471 4.10 -1.45 16.52
CA ILE A 471 4.21 -0.89 17.87
C ILE A 471 5.03 -1.80 18.81
N GLU A 472 4.87 -3.12 18.72
CA GLU A 472 5.63 -4.06 19.55
C GLU A 472 7.09 -4.17 19.12
N ILE A 473 7.37 -4.14 17.80
CA ILE A 473 8.72 -4.07 17.26
C ILE A 473 9.40 -2.75 17.68
N GLU A 474 8.70 -1.62 17.59
CA GLU A 474 9.21 -0.30 18.02
C GLU A 474 9.57 -0.32 19.51
N ARG A 475 8.68 -0.81 20.39
CA ARG A 475 8.96 -0.93 21.83
C ARG A 475 10.18 -1.80 22.13
N LEU A 476 10.29 -2.95 21.47
CA LEU A 476 11.44 -3.86 21.63
C LEU A 476 12.73 -3.24 21.09
N LEU A 477 12.65 -2.50 19.99
CA LEU A 477 13.76 -1.78 19.36
C LEU A 477 14.25 -0.62 20.25
N SER A 478 13.36 0.27 20.69
CA SER A 478 13.68 1.38 21.60
C SER A 478 14.31 0.86 22.89
N ARG A 479 13.67 -0.15 23.53
CA ARG A 479 14.23 -0.80 24.73
C ARG A 479 15.63 -1.36 24.46
N LYS A 480 15.88 -1.98 23.31
CA LYS A 480 17.21 -2.51 22.97
C LYS A 480 18.24 -1.43 22.69
N PHE A 481 17.84 -0.30 22.10
CA PHE A 481 18.71 0.87 21.97
C PHE A 481 19.03 1.51 23.32
N ASP A 482 18.06 1.61 24.23
CA ASP A 482 18.29 2.12 25.59
C ASP A 482 19.20 1.19 26.40
N GLU A 483 18.96 -0.13 26.40
CA GLU A 483 19.84 -1.12 27.04
C GLU A 483 21.29 -0.99 26.53
N LEU A 484 21.51 -0.92 25.21
CA LEU A 484 22.85 -0.75 24.61
C LEU A 484 23.47 0.63 24.92
N LEU A 485 22.68 1.70 24.92
CA LEU A 485 23.14 3.03 25.31
C LEU A 485 23.56 3.07 26.78
N GLU A 486 22.85 2.39 27.67
CA GLU A 486 23.23 2.29 29.08
C GLU A 486 24.48 1.43 29.30
N GLU A 487 24.64 0.32 28.56
CA GLU A 487 25.87 -0.48 28.58
C GLU A 487 27.11 0.35 28.15
N GLU A 488 27.04 1.06 27.02
CA GLU A 488 28.16 1.90 26.56
C GLU A 488 28.40 3.11 27.47
N ARG A 489 27.33 3.75 27.98
CA ARG A 489 27.45 4.81 29.01
C ARG A 489 28.14 4.29 30.28
N CYS A 490 27.86 3.05 30.70
CA CYS A 490 28.51 2.44 31.87
C CYS A 490 29.97 2.10 31.57
N ARG A 491 30.28 1.52 30.40
CA ARG A 491 31.66 1.24 29.97
C ARG A 491 32.50 2.52 29.92
N PHE A 492 31.96 3.60 29.36
CA PHE A 492 32.63 4.91 29.30
C PHE A 492 32.83 5.53 30.69
N LYS A 493 31.83 5.46 31.58
CA LYS A 493 31.97 5.88 32.99
C LYS A 493 33.06 5.09 33.72
N MET A 494 33.18 3.78 33.50
CA MET A 494 34.25 2.97 34.07
C MET A 494 35.63 3.38 33.55
N GLN A 495 35.77 3.60 32.24
CA GLN A 495 37.02 4.08 31.63
C GLN A 495 37.44 5.45 32.17
N ILE A 496 36.51 6.42 32.26
CA ILE A 496 36.77 7.73 32.89
C ILE A 496 37.17 7.55 34.35
N SER A 497 36.47 6.71 35.12
CA SER A 497 36.78 6.50 36.55
C SER A 497 38.18 5.91 36.75
N ALA A 498 38.58 4.95 35.91
CA ALA A 498 39.92 4.39 35.91
C ALA A 498 40.99 5.41 35.49
N MET A 499 40.71 6.26 34.49
CA MET A 499 41.60 7.34 34.06
C MET A 499 41.77 8.41 35.16
N VAL A 500 40.69 8.84 35.80
CA VAL A 500 40.71 9.80 36.92
C VAL A 500 41.45 9.21 38.13
N GLY A 501 41.26 7.91 38.42
CA GLY A 501 42.03 7.22 39.47
C GLY A 501 43.53 7.20 39.18
N ARG A 502 43.93 6.86 37.95
CA ARG A 502 45.34 6.92 37.52
C ARG A 502 45.93 8.33 37.55
N LEU A 503 45.15 9.35 37.18
CA LEU A 503 45.59 10.75 37.23
C LEU A 503 45.77 11.25 38.66
N ARG A 504 44.90 10.85 39.61
CA ARG A 504 45.07 11.16 41.03
C ARG A 504 46.30 10.47 41.63
N GLY A 505 46.48 9.17 41.39
CA GLY A 505 47.68 8.46 41.84
C GLY A 505 48.99 9.02 41.25
N LEU A 506 48.93 9.57 40.04
CA LEU A 506 50.06 10.29 39.42
C LEU A 506 50.30 11.66 40.07
N ASP A 507 49.25 12.44 40.34
CA ASP A 507 49.33 13.75 41.01
C ASP A 507 49.84 13.61 42.46
N GLU A 508 49.31 12.65 43.22
CA GLU A 508 49.76 12.27 44.56
C GLU A 508 51.21 11.77 44.55
N GLY A 509 51.57 10.91 43.58
CA GLY A 509 52.94 10.41 43.41
C GLY A 509 53.95 11.48 43.01
N ILE A 510 53.57 12.44 42.15
CA ILE A 510 54.43 13.59 41.80
C ILE A 510 54.61 14.53 42.99
N LYS A 511 53.57 14.78 43.79
CA LYS A 511 53.67 15.61 45.01
C LYS A 511 54.61 14.96 46.04
N ALA A 512 54.35 13.71 46.41
CA ALA A 512 55.20 12.98 47.35
C ALA A 512 56.67 12.91 46.88
N ARG A 513 56.90 12.70 45.58
CA ARG A 513 58.24 12.76 45.00
C ARG A 513 58.85 14.16 45.06
N ASN A 514 58.10 15.22 44.74
CA ASN A 514 58.61 16.59 44.77
C ASN A 514 59.02 17.02 46.20
N ASP A 515 58.25 16.59 47.21
CA ASP A 515 58.55 16.89 48.62
C ASP A 515 59.78 16.10 49.11
N ALA A 516 59.96 14.85 48.66
CA ALA A 516 61.18 14.08 48.86
C ALA A 516 62.38 14.68 48.11
N ASP A 517 62.23 15.05 46.84
CA ASP A 517 63.27 15.72 46.03
C ASP A 517 63.66 17.08 46.63
N ALA A 518 62.75 17.81 47.28
CA ALA A 518 63.05 19.04 48.01
C ALA A 518 63.86 18.79 49.28
N SER A 519 63.44 17.79 50.07
CA SER A 519 64.13 17.39 51.31
C SER A 519 65.53 16.82 51.03
N SER A 520 65.66 16.02 49.97
CA SER A 520 66.93 15.48 49.47
C SER A 520 67.88 16.60 49.02
N LYS A 521 67.38 17.63 48.30
CA LYS A 521 68.19 18.83 47.96
C LYS A 521 68.65 19.59 49.21
N GLN A 522 67.80 19.74 50.23
CA GLN A 522 68.20 20.39 51.49
C GLN A 522 69.32 19.62 52.20
N ALA A 523 69.19 18.29 52.29
CA ALA A 523 70.24 17.43 52.86
C ALA A 523 71.55 17.48 52.05
N GLN A 524 71.50 17.53 50.72
CA GLN A 524 72.68 17.70 49.86
C GLN A 524 73.38 19.05 50.09
N VAL A 525 72.62 20.14 50.20
CA VAL A 525 73.16 21.49 50.47
C VAL A 525 73.80 21.52 51.87
N LEU A 526 73.11 21.00 52.88
CA LEU A 526 73.64 20.86 54.24
C LEU A 526 74.92 20.02 54.28
N TRP A 527 74.97 18.89 53.58
CA TRP A 527 76.17 18.05 53.47
C TRP A 527 77.32 18.80 52.82
N SER A 528 77.06 19.61 51.78
CA SER A 528 78.09 20.43 51.13
C SER A 528 78.66 21.51 52.07
N ALA A 529 77.82 22.12 52.92
CA ALA A 529 78.26 23.06 53.96
C ALA A 529 79.05 22.36 55.07
N CYS A 530 78.66 21.14 55.47
CA CYS A 530 79.44 20.34 56.41
C CYS A 530 80.79 19.90 55.80
N GLN A 531 80.84 19.68 54.48
CA GLN A 531 82.06 19.34 53.76
C GLN A 531 83.03 20.52 53.63
N SER A 532 82.53 21.73 53.38
CA SER A 532 83.37 22.94 53.39
C SER A 532 83.92 23.23 54.78
N LEU A 533 83.09 23.10 55.83
CA LEU A 533 83.50 23.20 57.23
C LEU A 533 84.60 22.18 57.58
N LEU A 534 84.38 20.89 57.29
CA LEU A 534 85.39 19.85 57.57
C LEU A 534 86.69 20.04 56.77
N ARG A 535 86.61 20.58 55.55
CA ARG A 535 87.80 20.93 54.75
C ARG A 535 88.57 22.10 55.35
N ALA A 536 87.88 23.15 55.82
CA ALA A 536 88.49 24.29 56.49
C ALA A 536 89.20 23.90 57.81
N ILE A 537 88.65 22.91 58.53
CA ILE A 537 89.26 22.34 59.74
C ILE A 537 90.53 21.53 59.40
N ARG A 538 90.50 20.68 58.37
CA ARG A 538 91.59 19.75 58.08
C ARG A 538 92.77 20.36 57.32
N THR A 539 92.50 20.96 56.16
CA THR A 539 93.55 21.32 55.19
C THR A 539 93.88 22.80 55.26
N GLY A 540 95.14 23.11 55.56
CA GLY A 540 95.64 24.49 55.51
C GLY A 540 95.83 24.99 54.06
N CYS A 541 95.95 26.31 53.89
CA CYS A 541 96.35 26.87 52.60
C CYS A 541 97.86 26.60 52.33
N PRO A 542 98.23 25.91 51.24
CA PRO A 542 99.63 25.59 50.97
C PRO A 542 100.45 26.85 50.68
N GLY A 543 101.70 26.87 51.16
CA GLY A 543 102.62 28.00 50.98
C GLY A 543 102.57 29.07 52.09
N ILE A 544 101.66 28.98 53.05
CA ILE A 544 101.57 29.88 54.22
C ILE A 544 102.23 29.20 55.44
N ALA A 545 102.89 29.95 56.32
CA ALA A 545 103.50 29.41 57.54
C ALA A 545 102.44 29.04 58.59
N TRP A 546 102.67 28.01 59.43
CA TRP A 546 101.70 27.48 60.40
C TRP A 546 101.00 28.52 61.32
N LYS A 547 101.60 29.69 61.56
CA LYS A 547 101.01 30.76 62.39
C LYS A 547 99.84 31.46 61.69
N ASP A 548 99.96 31.61 60.37
CA ASP A 548 99.09 32.47 59.55
C ASP A 548 98.10 31.63 58.72
N GLN A 549 98.09 30.30 58.93
CA GLN A 549 97.11 29.36 58.39
C GLN A 549 95.76 29.34 59.16
N ILE A 550 95.63 30.12 60.24
CA ILE A 550 94.39 30.18 61.03
C ILE A 550 93.33 31.01 60.27
N ARG A 551 92.08 30.53 60.25
CA ARG A 551 90.92 31.24 59.73
C ARG A 551 89.74 31.11 60.71
N PRO A 552 88.94 32.16 60.97
CA PRO A 552 87.69 32.04 61.72
C PRO A 552 86.69 31.16 60.94
N LEU A 553 86.07 30.18 61.61
CA LEU A 553 85.13 29.24 60.97
C LEU A 553 83.68 29.75 60.97
N GLU A 554 83.46 30.98 61.44
CA GLU A 554 82.16 31.65 61.47
C GLU A 554 81.41 31.65 60.11
N PRO A 555 82.02 31.91 58.93
CA PRO A 555 81.27 31.89 57.67
C PRO A 555 80.87 30.47 57.25
N GLU A 556 81.71 29.45 57.48
CA GLU A 556 81.36 28.05 57.23
C GLU A 556 80.27 27.56 58.19
N ILE A 557 80.31 27.94 59.48
CA ILE A 557 79.27 27.62 60.47
C ILE A 557 77.94 28.28 60.08
N ASN A 558 77.93 29.56 59.70
CA ASN A 558 76.72 30.24 59.25
C ASN A 558 76.15 29.65 57.94
N ALA A 559 76.99 29.09 57.06
CA ALA A 559 76.53 28.32 55.90
C ALA A 559 75.80 27.03 56.31
N VAL A 560 76.29 26.30 57.32
CA VAL A 560 75.58 25.14 57.90
C VAL A 560 74.25 25.57 58.52
N VAL A 561 74.21 26.62 59.35
CA VAL A 561 72.95 27.14 59.96
C VAL A 561 71.92 27.47 58.89
N ARG A 562 72.33 28.15 57.81
CA ARG A 562 71.44 28.54 56.70
C ARG A 562 70.96 27.36 55.85
N SER A 563 71.67 26.23 55.89
CA SER A 563 71.37 25.03 55.09
C SER A 563 70.51 24.00 55.85
N ALA A 564 70.51 24.06 57.19
CA ALA A 564 69.74 23.19 58.05
C ALA A 564 68.23 23.41 57.94
N ALA A 565 67.43 22.48 58.47
CA ALA A 565 66.00 22.74 58.68
C ALA A 565 65.82 23.72 59.86
N PRO A 566 64.81 24.62 59.84
CA PRO A 566 64.66 25.67 60.85
C PRO A 566 64.40 25.15 62.27
N ASN A 567 64.05 23.87 62.43
CA ASN A 567 63.81 23.18 63.69
C ASN A 567 64.73 21.96 63.90
N ASP A 568 65.92 21.93 63.26
CA ASP A 568 66.90 20.85 63.44
C ASP A 568 67.60 20.94 64.81
N GLU A 569 67.03 20.25 65.80
CA GLU A 569 67.53 20.24 67.18
C GLU A 569 68.99 19.77 67.24
N LEU A 570 69.34 18.69 66.53
CA LEU A 570 70.69 18.12 66.57
C LEU A 570 71.74 19.08 66.00
N VAL A 571 71.46 19.71 64.84
CA VAL A 571 72.36 20.72 64.28
C VAL A 571 72.50 21.92 65.22
N SER A 572 71.41 22.36 65.86
CA SER A 572 71.47 23.47 66.82
C SER A 572 72.32 23.14 68.05
N VAL A 573 72.20 21.92 68.61
CA VAL A 573 72.98 21.46 69.77
C VAL A 573 74.46 21.32 69.42
N VAL A 574 74.78 20.72 68.27
CA VAL A 574 76.18 20.53 67.87
C VAL A 574 76.87 21.85 67.55
N ILE A 575 76.18 22.81 66.91
CA ILE A 575 76.74 24.16 66.66
C ILE A 575 76.94 24.94 67.97
N ASN A 576 76.08 24.75 68.97
CA ASN A 576 76.28 25.32 70.31
C ASN A 576 77.44 24.66 71.07
N GLY A 577 77.77 23.39 70.78
CA GLY A 577 78.91 22.67 71.35
C GLY A 577 80.29 23.06 70.81
N ILE A 578 80.38 23.78 69.67
CA ILE A 578 81.66 24.22 69.10
C ILE A 578 82.31 25.30 70.01
N PRO A 579 83.59 25.12 70.43
CA PRO A 579 84.29 26.10 71.28
C PRO A 579 84.33 27.52 70.67
N LYS A 580 84.13 28.55 71.49
CA LYS A 580 84.13 29.96 71.04
C LYS A 580 85.44 30.37 70.36
N GLU A 581 86.57 29.87 70.87
CA GLU A 581 87.90 30.08 70.28
C GLU A 581 88.00 29.58 68.83
N ALA A 582 87.28 28.51 68.48
CA ALA A 582 87.22 27.98 67.11
C ALA A 582 86.37 28.86 66.18
N LYS A 583 85.33 29.53 66.70
CA LYS A 583 84.45 30.42 65.92
C LYS A 583 85.14 31.75 65.60
N GLU A 584 85.56 32.47 66.64
CA GLU A 584 86.02 33.86 66.55
C GLU A 584 87.46 34.00 66.05
N ARG A 585 88.39 33.22 66.62
CA ARG A 585 89.82 33.27 66.28
C ARG A 585 90.15 32.26 65.18
N GLY A 586 89.54 31.08 65.25
CA GLY A 586 89.81 29.97 64.35
C GLY A 586 90.64 28.85 64.97
N VAL A 587 90.76 27.77 64.20
CA VAL A 587 91.46 26.53 64.54
C VAL A 587 92.73 26.43 63.70
N PHE A 588 93.80 25.87 64.27
CA PHE A 588 94.99 25.49 63.50
C PHE A 588 94.71 24.19 62.72
N PRO A 589 94.85 24.17 61.38
CA PRO A 589 94.65 22.96 60.59
C PRO A 589 95.58 21.81 61.00
N GLU A 590 95.23 20.57 60.61
CA GLU A 590 96.03 19.37 60.89
C GLU A 590 97.49 19.56 60.46
N ASP A 591 97.71 20.14 59.27
CA ASP A 591 99.05 20.41 58.72
C ASP A 591 99.84 21.45 59.52
N ALA A 592 99.18 22.51 60.00
CA ALA A 592 99.80 23.53 60.85
C ALA A 592 100.22 22.95 62.21
N LEU A 593 99.38 22.11 62.82
CA LEU A 593 99.72 21.43 64.07
C LEU A 593 100.82 20.38 63.89
N ARG A 594 100.94 19.74 62.71
CA ARG A 594 102.03 18.84 62.36
C ARG A 594 103.36 19.60 62.18
N GLU A 595 103.38 20.72 61.45
CA GLU A 595 104.57 21.58 61.31
C GLU A 595 105.03 22.16 62.65
N ARG A 596 104.07 22.56 63.50
CA ARG A 596 104.33 23.04 64.86
C ARG A 596 104.83 21.93 65.78
N PHE A 597 104.32 20.70 65.65
CA PHE A 597 104.73 19.58 66.50
C PHE A 597 106.24 19.30 66.40
N PHE A 598 106.86 19.34 65.23
CA PHE A 598 108.31 19.09 65.13
C PHE A 598 109.17 20.08 65.95
N LYS A 599 108.66 21.29 66.16
CA LYS A 599 109.30 22.32 67.01
C LYS A 599 109.05 22.03 68.49
N VAL A 600 107.84 21.60 68.84
CA VAL A 600 107.47 21.13 70.19
C VAL A 600 108.25 19.87 70.57
N GLU A 601 108.37 18.87 69.69
CA GLU A 601 109.18 17.66 69.84
C GLU A 601 110.63 18.03 70.16
N LYS A 602 111.26 18.90 69.35
CA LYS A 602 112.65 19.32 69.56
C LYS A 602 112.85 20.00 70.92
N VAL A 603 111.97 20.94 71.30
CA VAL A 603 112.11 21.67 72.58
C VAL A 603 111.78 20.76 73.77
N ALA A 604 110.77 19.91 73.68
CA ALA A 604 110.41 18.95 74.73
C ALA A 604 111.56 17.98 75.03
N ARG A 605 112.27 17.48 74.02
CA ARG A 605 113.50 16.67 74.20
C ARG A 605 114.62 17.46 74.89
N THR A 606 114.79 18.75 74.60
CA THR A 606 115.84 19.57 75.25
C THR A 606 115.59 19.84 76.74
N VAL A 607 114.36 19.66 77.24
CA VAL A 607 113.98 19.91 78.64
C VAL A 607 113.55 18.65 79.40
N ASP A 608 113.87 17.46 78.88
CA ASP A 608 113.47 16.15 79.42
C ASP A 608 113.76 15.99 80.92
N LEU A 609 114.96 16.38 81.35
CA LEU A 609 115.42 16.22 82.75
C LEU A 609 114.83 17.25 83.74
N VAL A 610 113.98 18.17 83.28
CA VAL A 610 113.50 19.29 84.10
C VAL A 610 112.15 18.95 84.75
N PRO A 611 112.05 18.89 86.09
CA PRO A 611 110.79 18.64 86.79
C PRO A 611 109.78 19.79 86.62
N SER A 612 108.52 19.53 86.99
CA SER A 612 107.39 20.44 86.76
C SER A 612 107.46 21.76 87.53
N GLU A 613 108.23 21.81 88.61
CA GLU A 613 108.42 22.99 89.46
C GLU A 613 109.57 23.90 88.95
N GLY A 614 110.22 23.52 87.85
CA GLY A 614 111.41 24.19 87.31
C GLY A 614 112.71 23.62 87.89
N ALA A 615 113.85 24.07 87.37
CA ALA A 615 115.17 23.66 87.85
C ALA A 615 116.20 24.79 87.76
N PRO A 616 117.31 24.71 88.52
CA PRO A 616 118.45 25.62 88.35
C PRO A 616 119.02 25.56 86.91
N LEU A 617 119.52 26.69 86.42
CA LEU A 617 120.05 26.82 85.04
C LEU A 617 121.03 25.71 84.60
N PRO A 618 121.96 25.20 85.46
CA PRO A 618 122.83 24.07 85.06
C PRO A 618 122.07 22.80 84.64
N VAL A 619 120.89 22.53 85.21
CA VAL A 619 120.06 21.36 84.83
C VAL A 619 119.48 21.53 83.43
N HIS A 620 119.10 22.76 83.05
CA HIS A 620 118.67 23.06 81.68
C HIS A 620 119.81 22.88 80.66
N VAL A 621 121.03 23.29 81.02
CA VAL A 621 122.22 23.08 80.16
C VAL A 621 122.56 21.59 80.05
N LEU A 622 122.52 20.84 81.14
CA LEU A 622 122.75 19.40 81.14
C LEU A 622 121.69 18.65 80.31
N SER A 623 120.41 19.00 80.48
CA SER A 623 119.30 18.46 79.69
C SER A 623 119.47 18.75 78.20
N TYR A 624 119.93 19.95 77.83
CA TYR A 624 120.25 20.29 76.44
C TYR A 624 121.39 19.42 75.88
N ILE A 625 122.51 19.30 76.61
CA ILE A 625 123.66 18.46 76.19
C ILE A 625 123.24 16.99 76.05
N GLN A 626 122.48 16.46 77.01
CA GLN A 626 121.94 15.10 76.93
C GLN A 626 121.05 14.91 75.71
N SER A 627 120.16 15.86 75.41
CA SER A 627 119.28 15.79 74.23
C SER A 627 120.02 15.82 72.88
N LEU A 628 121.28 16.25 72.87
CA LEU A 628 122.16 16.25 71.70
C LEU A 628 122.97 14.95 71.58
N LEU A 629 123.30 14.30 72.71
CA LEU A 629 124.00 13.01 72.76
C LEU A 629 123.06 11.79 72.68
N LEU A 630 121.78 11.95 73.02
CA LEU A 630 120.75 10.92 72.87
C LEU A 630 120.49 10.64 71.38
N ILE A 631 121.07 9.54 70.88
CA ILE A 631 120.80 9.02 69.54
C ILE A 631 119.29 8.79 69.38
N LYS A 632 118.72 9.25 68.26
CA LYS A 632 117.31 9.02 67.91
C LYS A 632 117.09 7.58 67.45
N SER A 633 117.16 6.63 68.39
CA SER A 633 116.78 5.23 68.20
C SER A 633 115.29 5.16 67.84
N PRO A 634 114.91 4.65 66.65
CA PRO A 634 113.51 4.50 66.30
C PRO A 634 112.95 3.24 66.96
N SER A 635 112.35 3.38 68.15
CA SER A 635 111.64 2.26 68.78
C SER A 635 110.44 1.87 67.90
N PRO A 636 110.34 0.64 67.36
CA PRO A 636 109.10 0.20 66.72
C PRO A 636 108.00 0.13 67.78
N ILE A 637 106.79 0.56 67.44
CA ILE A 637 105.64 0.37 68.33
C ILE A 637 105.37 -1.14 68.45
N PRO A 638 105.28 -1.71 69.67
CA PRO A 638 104.97 -3.12 69.88
C PRO A 638 103.69 -3.53 69.16
N GLN A 639 103.65 -4.74 68.58
CA GLN A 639 102.44 -5.23 67.92
C GLN A 639 101.26 -5.35 68.90
N ALA A 640 101.53 -5.66 70.17
CA ALA A 640 100.54 -5.57 71.25
C ALA A 640 99.86 -4.19 71.36
N GLU A 641 100.62 -3.09 71.20
CA GLU A 641 100.12 -1.71 71.23
C GLU A 641 99.34 -1.33 69.95
N LEU A 642 99.39 -2.16 68.90
CA LEU A 642 98.61 -2.04 67.66
C LEU A 642 97.40 -3.00 67.61
N ASN A 643 97.36 -4.00 68.50
CA ASN A 643 96.30 -5.01 68.63
C ASN A 643 95.29 -4.69 69.75
N ASP A 644 95.37 -3.50 70.38
CA ASP A 644 94.65 -3.11 71.60
C ASP A 644 94.85 -4.09 72.79
N GLU A 645 96.04 -4.71 72.89
CA GLU A 645 96.42 -5.53 74.04
C GLU A 645 96.82 -4.66 75.26
N LYS A 646 96.82 -5.25 76.46
CA LYS A 646 97.11 -4.54 77.72
C LYS A 646 98.60 -4.24 77.87
N VAL A 647 99.03 -3.09 77.34
CA VAL A 647 100.36 -2.50 77.53
C VAL A 647 100.40 -1.66 78.82
N ASP A 648 101.49 -1.75 79.60
CA ASP A 648 101.74 -0.80 80.68
C ASP A 648 102.39 0.47 80.13
N PHE A 649 101.80 1.63 80.45
CA PHE A 649 102.27 2.95 80.03
C PHE A 649 103.13 3.65 81.10
N SER A 650 103.40 3.00 82.24
CA SER A 650 104.06 3.57 83.41
C SER A 650 105.57 3.77 83.24
N GLU A 651 106.24 2.86 82.54
CA GLU A 651 107.71 2.81 82.36
C GLU A 651 108.23 3.66 81.19
N LEU A 652 107.34 4.26 80.40
CA LEU A 652 107.69 4.93 79.14
C LEU A 652 108.51 6.21 79.35
N ASN A 653 109.69 6.27 78.70
CA ASN A 653 110.52 7.47 78.68
C ASN A 653 109.91 8.58 77.81
N THR A 654 110.13 9.85 78.18
CA THR A 654 109.65 11.04 77.45
C THR A 654 109.98 10.99 75.95
N ASN A 655 111.20 10.55 75.60
CA ASN A 655 111.64 10.42 74.20
C ASN A 655 110.82 9.41 73.40
N GLU A 656 110.39 8.31 74.03
CA GLU A 656 109.51 7.32 73.42
C GLU A 656 108.07 7.82 73.34
N ILE A 657 107.58 8.53 74.37
CA ILE A 657 106.25 9.14 74.36
C ILE A 657 106.14 10.13 73.19
N LEU A 658 107.15 10.98 73.00
CA LEU A 658 107.25 11.89 71.86
C LEU A 658 107.35 11.15 70.52
N GLN A 659 108.03 10.00 70.48
CA GLN A 659 108.13 9.19 69.25
C GLN A 659 106.81 8.46 68.91
N ARG A 660 106.11 7.91 69.91
CA ARG A 660 104.76 7.33 69.76
C ARG A 660 103.78 8.41 69.29
N ALA A 661 103.74 9.56 69.96
CA ALA A 661 102.93 10.70 69.53
C ALA A 661 103.21 11.10 68.08
N ARG A 662 104.49 11.16 67.69
CA ARG A 662 104.91 11.45 66.31
C ARG A 662 104.40 10.42 65.30
N TYR A 663 104.51 9.12 65.60
CA TYR A 663 104.06 8.04 64.71
C TYR A 663 102.57 8.15 64.35
N TRP A 664 101.73 8.46 65.35
CA TRP A 664 100.29 8.64 65.12
C TRP A 664 99.98 9.98 64.44
N LEU A 665 100.74 11.04 64.73
CA LEU A 665 100.61 12.34 64.08
C LEU A 665 101.03 12.36 62.59
N ASP A 666 102.11 11.65 62.26
CA ASP A 666 102.58 11.45 60.88
C ASP A 666 101.58 10.57 60.08
N ARG A 667 100.65 9.88 60.77
CA ARG A 667 99.49 9.16 60.19
C ARG A 667 98.17 9.94 60.22
N GLY A 668 98.13 11.12 60.83
CA GLY A 668 96.92 11.95 60.96
C GLY A 668 96.01 11.61 62.15
N ASP A 669 96.40 10.71 63.06
CA ASP A 669 95.65 10.48 64.31
C ASP A 669 96.11 11.44 65.42
N PHE A 670 95.51 12.63 65.41
CA PHE A 670 95.71 13.66 66.44
C PHE A 670 95.14 13.25 67.81
N ALA A 671 94.14 12.36 67.85
CA ALA A 671 93.52 11.94 69.11
C ALA A 671 94.42 10.98 69.87
N GLN A 672 94.96 9.95 69.21
CA GLN A 672 95.93 9.03 69.79
C GLN A 672 97.26 9.74 70.08
N ALA A 673 97.72 10.65 69.22
CA ALA A 673 98.87 11.50 69.51
C ALA A 673 98.65 12.35 70.78
N LEU A 674 97.47 12.95 70.96
CA LEU A 674 97.12 13.72 72.15
C LEU A 674 97.08 12.85 73.42
N LYS A 675 96.66 11.57 73.35
CA LYS A 675 96.72 10.65 74.50
C LYS A 675 98.17 10.47 74.98
N TYR A 676 99.11 10.15 74.09
CA TYR A 676 100.54 10.04 74.46
C TYR A 676 101.09 11.35 75.01
N MET A 677 100.79 12.49 74.40
CA MET A 677 101.27 13.79 74.89
C MET A 677 100.75 14.12 76.30
N ASN A 678 99.57 13.60 76.70
CA ASN A 678 99.06 13.71 78.07
C ASN A 678 99.77 12.79 79.08
N LEU A 679 100.60 11.82 78.66
CA LEU A 679 101.46 11.02 79.53
C LEU A 679 102.76 11.76 79.91
N LEU A 680 103.13 12.82 79.18
CA LEU A 680 104.34 13.62 79.48
C LEU A 680 104.29 14.19 80.90
N LYS A 681 105.42 14.09 81.61
CA LYS A 681 105.64 14.65 82.94
C LYS A 681 106.60 15.85 82.83
N GLY A 682 106.86 16.55 83.95
CA GLY A 682 107.86 17.62 84.02
C GLY A 682 107.64 18.82 83.08
N ALA A 683 108.72 19.55 82.78
CA ALA A 683 108.73 20.65 81.82
C ALA A 683 108.36 20.25 80.37
N PRO A 684 108.64 19.04 79.85
CA PRO A 684 108.16 18.59 78.54
C PRO A 684 106.63 18.73 78.40
N ARG A 685 105.87 18.40 79.46
CA ARG A 685 104.41 18.62 79.52
C ARG A 685 104.04 20.09 79.41
N CYS A 686 104.80 20.97 80.07
CA CYS A 686 104.56 22.42 80.06
C CYS A 686 104.81 23.03 78.67
N VAL A 687 105.89 22.64 77.99
CA VAL A 687 106.17 23.01 76.59
C VAL A 687 105.06 22.49 75.66
N ALA A 688 104.64 21.24 75.85
CA ALA A 688 103.56 20.64 75.08
C ALA A 688 102.16 21.24 75.34
N ARG A 689 101.92 21.88 76.50
CA ARG A 689 100.58 22.34 76.93
C ARG A 689 99.87 23.22 75.91
N GLN A 690 100.58 24.16 75.29
CA GLN A 690 100.01 25.06 74.28
C GLN A 690 99.78 24.36 72.93
N TRP A 691 100.40 23.22 72.66
CA TRP A 691 100.08 22.38 71.51
C TRP A 691 98.87 21.50 71.83
N MET A 692 98.90 20.80 72.97
CA MET A 692 97.82 19.91 73.43
C MET A 692 96.45 20.60 73.55
N ASN A 693 96.40 21.87 73.99
CA ASN A 693 95.15 22.62 74.03
C ASN A 693 94.60 22.92 72.62
N GLU A 694 95.45 23.33 71.68
CA GLU A 694 95.04 23.63 70.31
C GLU A 694 94.65 22.33 69.56
N THR A 695 95.32 21.21 69.83
CA THR A 695 94.93 19.89 69.35
C THR A 695 93.59 19.44 69.94
N ARG A 696 93.28 19.79 71.19
CA ARG A 696 91.95 19.53 71.78
C ARG A 696 90.86 20.32 71.05
N ILE A 697 91.07 21.63 70.84
CA ILE A 697 90.12 22.50 70.13
C ILE A 697 89.91 22.01 68.68
N LEU A 698 90.97 21.56 68.00
CA LEU A 698 90.87 20.89 66.70
C LEU A 698 89.95 19.67 66.78
N LEU A 699 90.20 18.75 67.71
CA LEU A 699 89.45 17.50 67.83
C LEU A 699 87.98 17.72 68.20
N GLU A 700 87.68 18.64 69.12
CA GLU A 700 86.32 19.04 69.49
C GLU A 700 85.56 19.62 68.28
N THR A 701 86.21 20.51 67.51
CA THR A 701 85.60 21.11 66.32
C THR A 701 85.44 20.09 65.18
N GLN A 702 86.40 19.18 65.01
CA GLN A 702 86.35 18.08 64.05
C GLN A 702 85.26 17.06 64.41
N GLN A 703 85.06 16.74 65.69
CA GLN A 703 83.99 15.87 66.16
C GLN A 703 82.61 16.50 65.88
N ALA A 704 82.46 17.81 66.11
CA ALA A 704 81.24 18.54 65.74
C ALA A 704 80.99 18.48 64.23
N ALA A 705 81.99 18.80 63.40
CA ALA A 705 81.85 18.81 61.94
C ALA A 705 81.58 17.41 61.34
N THR A 706 82.20 16.36 61.87
CA THR A 706 81.92 14.97 61.44
C THR A 706 80.53 14.49 61.90
N THR A 707 80.05 14.91 63.07
CA THR A 707 78.67 14.63 63.53
C THR A 707 77.65 15.30 62.62
N LEU A 708 77.86 16.58 62.28
CA LEU A 708 77.00 17.33 61.34
C LEU A 708 77.00 16.69 59.94
N MET A 709 78.17 16.28 59.43
CA MET A 709 78.29 15.58 58.14
C MET A 709 77.57 14.22 58.14
N ALA A 710 77.70 13.44 59.23
CA ALA A 710 77.01 12.17 59.39
C ALA A 710 75.49 12.35 59.45
N HIS A 711 75.01 13.39 60.17
CA HIS A 711 73.58 13.73 60.18
C HIS A 711 73.08 14.08 58.78
N ALA A 712 73.76 14.99 58.07
CA ALA A 712 73.38 15.39 56.72
C ALA A 712 73.38 14.22 55.72
N ALA A 713 74.35 13.30 55.83
CA ALA A 713 74.38 12.07 55.03
C ALA A 713 73.21 11.13 55.37
N SER A 714 72.90 10.93 56.65
CA SER A 714 71.76 10.10 57.07
C SER A 714 70.41 10.68 56.64
N SER A 715 70.27 12.02 56.71
CA SER A 715 69.08 12.74 56.23
C SER A 715 68.93 12.60 54.71
N GLY A 716 70.02 12.71 53.95
CA GLY A 716 70.00 12.48 52.50
C GLY A 716 69.60 11.06 52.12
N LEU A 717 70.02 10.07 52.91
CA LEU A 717 69.66 8.66 52.72
C LEU A 717 68.21 8.30 53.11
N MET A 718 67.51 9.13 53.88
CA MET A 718 66.08 8.92 54.19
C MET A 718 65.14 9.33 53.04
N TYR A 719 65.66 10.03 52.01
CA TYR A 719 64.89 10.51 50.85
C TYR A 719 65.39 9.92 49.52
N LEU A 720 66.00 8.73 49.56
CA LEU A 720 66.51 7.96 48.42
C LEU A 720 65.89 6.55 48.39
#